data_AF-A0A1H8IG89-F1
#
_entry.id   AF-A0A1H8IG89-F1
#
_cell.length_a   1.000
_cell.length_b   1.000
_cell.length_c   1.000
_cell.angle_alpha   90.00
_cell.angle_beta   90.00
_cell.angle_gamma   90.00
#
_symmetry.space_group_name_H-M   'P 1'
#
loop_
_entity.id
_entity.type
_entity.pdbx_description
1 polymer ?
#
loop_
_entity_poly.entity_id
_entity_poly.type
_entity_poly.pdbx_seq_one_letter_code
_entity_poly.pdbx_strand_id
1 'polypeptide(L)'
;MSLLNQTIKKILPPDQRAIKFVENKLAQTMTNADGLGELKNLLLRYVGITGQIHPEIPKKFTIITCGDHGVAEMNVSAYPQETTAHMTKNYLVSKGAVANCMSNFCGSDMIVVDMGIKAPVDDIPGLIDRKIAHGTQNCAKGPAMTREQAIRAIETGIELVNEYAKQGYRCFLPGEMGIANTTSSAAMVACLCSLTPKQATGRGTNISDERLAIKIEVVKQALKVNKPDPNDGIDVISKLGGFELACITGIILGAAANRCFVVLDGFNTGSAALVAQAICPEITNYLMASHLAAEPAHNAILKKLNLSPYMDLQFRLGEATGSSIAVNILDCAIEAYQSVYQAALAETDKLIRPNIPQADLNTKTTLLKRTRNIPALDADIQKQCRFRIDNLTKPIYSLGRLEEIAEHISGIVKKVKPTSVRKKIIVLTSEKSCSIVQHRLTQSFAHHANADYHFTAIPQSNLTEKTLSFSLLQGISYGSKIKNVEVLGIACCETHPKEICGTFSLNIQQQLCLPNGDLRYGKRGFLSLTPTEDLQQIAFMAGIAIGAASNGILTLSDDLVSTIALKYALVLAPAINPYLMFVCPDYLDLNITTGGGCICSLGMKLIDASLQMMKDMKTFAEAGVAIATDGPGAGIQVDK
;
A
#
# COMPACT_ATOMS: atom_id res chain seq x y z
N MET A 1 29.97 -8.45 26.46
CA MET A 1 29.34 -8.86 25.17
C MET A 1 28.92 -7.60 24.44
N SER A 2 29.17 -7.49 23.13
CA SER A 2 28.70 -6.36 22.32
C SER A 2 27.18 -6.20 22.36
N LEU A 3 26.66 -5.00 22.10
CA LEU A 3 25.23 -4.70 22.11
C LEU A 3 24.50 -5.59 21.09
N LEU A 4 25.10 -5.82 19.92
CA LEU A 4 24.58 -6.73 18.89
C LEU A 4 24.33 -8.14 19.44
N ASN A 5 25.33 -8.74 20.09
CA ASN A 5 25.22 -10.10 20.64
C ASN A 5 24.19 -10.21 21.77
N GLN A 6 24.06 -9.16 22.59
CA GLN A 6 23.02 -9.12 23.62
C GLN A 6 21.61 -8.99 23.01
N THR A 7 21.49 -8.24 21.92
CA THR A 7 20.22 -8.02 21.20
C THR A 7 19.74 -9.31 20.54
N ILE A 8 20.62 -10.02 19.83
CA ILE A 8 20.27 -11.30 19.19
C ILE A 8 19.74 -12.31 20.21
N LYS A 9 20.35 -12.40 21.39
CA LYS A 9 19.90 -13.30 22.47
C LYS A 9 18.52 -12.98 23.05
N LYS A 10 18.01 -11.76 22.87
CA LYS A 10 16.68 -11.33 23.33
C LYS A 10 15.58 -11.59 22.30
N ILE A 11 15.92 -11.93 21.06
CA ILE A 11 14.93 -12.21 20.03
C ILE A 11 14.27 -13.56 20.35
N LEU A 12 12.96 -13.54 20.50
CA LEU A 12 12.15 -14.71 20.85
C LEU A 12 11.31 -15.17 19.65
N PRO A 13 10.86 -16.43 19.61
CA PRO A 13 9.82 -16.83 18.66
C PRO A 13 8.48 -16.13 18.97
N PRO A 14 7.54 -16.08 17.99
CA PRO A 14 6.18 -15.62 18.20
C PRO A 14 5.43 -16.40 19.31
N ASP A 15 4.56 -15.73 20.07
CA ASP A 15 3.74 -16.38 21.10
C ASP A 15 2.57 -17.16 20.46
N GLN A 16 2.77 -18.48 20.37
CA GLN A 16 1.80 -19.41 19.79
C GLN A 16 0.48 -19.50 20.57
N ARG A 17 0.47 -19.18 21.88
CA ARG A 17 -0.76 -19.20 22.67
C ARG A 17 -1.66 -18.03 22.28
N ALA A 18 -1.09 -16.85 22.07
CA ALA A 18 -1.82 -15.67 21.64
C ALA A 18 -2.40 -15.86 20.22
N ILE A 19 -1.59 -16.40 19.30
CA ILE A 19 -2.03 -16.75 17.94
C ILE A 19 -3.23 -17.71 17.99
N LYS A 20 -3.11 -18.84 18.70
CA LYS A 20 -4.16 -19.85 18.79
C LYS A 20 -5.44 -19.31 19.43
N PHE A 21 -5.32 -18.43 20.43
CA PHE A 21 -6.47 -17.79 21.04
C PHE A 21 -7.26 -16.94 20.03
N VAL A 22 -6.57 -16.06 19.30
CA VAL A 22 -7.20 -15.17 18.32
C VAL A 22 -7.80 -15.96 17.16
N GLU A 23 -7.09 -16.97 16.66
CA GLU A 23 -7.58 -17.85 15.60
C GLU A 23 -8.88 -18.58 16.01
N ASN A 24 -8.89 -19.20 17.19
CA ASN A 24 -10.09 -19.86 17.71
C ASN A 24 -11.25 -18.87 17.88
N LYS A 25 -10.97 -17.66 18.35
CA LYS A 25 -12.01 -16.65 18.58
C LYS A 25 -12.63 -16.16 17.27
N LEU A 26 -11.82 -15.95 16.23
CA LEU A 26 -12.32 -15.64 14.88
C LEU A 26 -13.20 -16.78 14.35
N ALA A 27 -12.73 -18.04 14.45
CA ALA A 27 -13.47 -19.21 14.00
C ALA A 27 -14.81 -19.43 14.73
N GLN A 28 -14.90 -19.02 16.00
CA GLN A 28 -16.15 -19.08 16.78
C GLN A 28 -17.16 -17.99 16.42
N THR A 29 -16.70 -16.87 15.85
CA THR A 29 -17.54 -15.68 15.66
C THR A 29 -17.96 -15.47 14.22
N MET A 30 -17.08 -15.79 13.27
CA MET A 30 -17.34 -15.63 11.84
C MET A 30 -17.78 -16.96 11.22
N THR A 31 -18.68 -16.90 10.23
CA THR A 31 -19.07 -18.09 9.46
C THR A 31 -17.89 -18.66 8.65
N ASN A 32 -16.93 -17.80 8.28
CA ASN A 32 -15.65 -18.18 7.72
C ASN A 32 -14.58 -17.13 8.03
N ALA A 33 -13.67 -17.44 8.95
CA ALA A 33 -12.57 -16.53 9.30
C ALA A 33 -11.55 -16.35 8.16
N ASP A 34 -11.44 -17.31 7.24
CA ASP A 34 -10.53 -17.21 6.09
C ASP A 34 -11.01 -16.18 5.07
N GLY A 35 -12.27 -15.73 5.16
CA GLY A 35 -12.79 -14.65 4.32
C GLY A 35 -12.12 -13.30 4.56
N LEU A 36 -11.36 -13.12 5.65
CA LEU A 36 -10.52 -11.93 5.88
C LEU A 36 -9.21 -11.97 5.10
N GLY A 37 -8.90 -13.08 4.41
CA GLY A 37 -7.70 -13.24 3.60
C GLY A 37 -6.42 -12.88 4.36
N GLU A 38 -5.58 -12.08 3.73
CA GLU A 38 -4.29 -11.66 4.27
C GLU A 38 -4.39 -10.79 5.54
N LEU A 39 -5.54 -10.16 5.82
CA LEU A 39 -5.74 -9.42 7.08
C LEU A 39 -5.66 -10.35 8.29
N LYS A 40 -6.22 -11.57 8.18
CA LYS A 40 -6.11 -12.60 9.24
C LYS A 40 -4.65 -12.97 9.47
N ASN A 41 -3.90 -13.25 8.41
CA ASN A 41 -2.48 -13.64 8.50
C ASN A 41 -1.64 -12.53 9.15
N LEU A 42 -1.88 -11.28 8.75
CA LEU A 42 -1.20 -10.10 9.30
C LEU A 42 -1.52 -9.90 10.78
N LEU A 43 -2.80 -10.00 11.15
CA LEU A 43 -3.24 -9.93 12.54
C LEU A 43 -2.56 -11.00 13.40
N LEU A 44 -2.58 -12.27 12.97
CA LEU A 44 -1.98 -13.37 13.72
C LEU A 44 -0.47 -13.18 13.88
N ARG A 45 0.22 -12.66 12.84
CA ARG A 45 1.64 -12.29 12.95
C ARG A 45 1.85 -11.20 14.01
N TYR A 46 1.10 -10.11 13.97
CA TYR A 46 1.21 -9.02 14.94
C TYR A 46 0.90 -9.46 16.38
N VAL A 47 -0.14 -10.27 16.57
CA VAL A 47 -0.49 -10.88 17.87
C VAL A 47 0.60 -11.82 18.36
N GLY A 48 1.20 -12.63 17.48
CA GLY A 48 2.33 -13.48 17.81
C GLY A 48 3.54 -12.68 18.29
N ILE A 49 3.83 -11.55 17.66
CA ILE A 49 4.93 -10.65 18.04
C ILE A 49 4.63 -9.97 19.37
N THR A 50 3.46 -9.37 19.54
CA THR A 50 3.13 -8.61 20.76
C THR A 50 2.81 -9.51 21.95
N GLY A 51 2.32 -10.73 21.70
CA GLY A 51 1.74 -11.61 22.72
C GLY A 51 0.38 -11.14 23.25
N GLN A 52 -0.22 -10.12 22.63
CA GLN A 52 -1.46 -9.50 23.08
C GLN A 52 -2.66 -10.10 22.35
N ILE A 53 -3.57 -10.75 23.09
CA ILE A 53 -4.84 -11.27 22.53
C ILE A 53 -5.86 -10.16 22.23
N HIS A 54 -5.65 -8.96 22.77
CA HIS A 54 -6.38 -7.74 22.46
C HIS A 54 -5.39 -6.69 21.98
N PRO A 55 -4.88 -6.80 20.75
CA PRO A 55 -3.90 -5.87 20.23
C PRO A 55 -4.51 -4.47 20.12
N GLU A 56 -3.74 -3.48 20.53
CA GLU A 56 -4.00 -2.07 20.21
C GLU A 56 -3.28 -1.68 18.90
N ILE A 57 -3.81 -0.65 18.24
CA ILE A 57 -3.13 -0.03 17.10
C ILE A 57 -1.77 0.50 17.59
N PRO A 58 -0.64 0.04 17.02
CA PRO A 58 0.66 0.44 17.52
C PRO A 58 0.94 1.91 17.25
N LYS A 59 1.60 2.59 18.20
CA LYS A 59 2.26 3.86 17.91
C LYS A 59 3.41 3.61 16.93
N LYS A 60 3.38 4.32 15.80
CA LYS A 60 4.25 4.12 14.64
C LYS A 60 5.42 5.10 14.68
N PHE A 61 6.59 4.66 14.21
CA PHE A 61 7.79 5.48 14.18
C PHE A 61 8.59 5.28 12.89
N THR A 62 8.73 6.34 12.10
CA THR A 62 9.51 6.36 10.87
C THR A 62 10.93 6.81 11.15
N ILE A 63 11.92 6.04 10.69
CA ILE A 63 13.34 6.38 10.84
C ILE A 63 13.94 6.44 9.45
N ILE A 64 14.28 7.64 8.98
CA ILE A 64 15.01 7.83 7.72
C ILE A 64 16.50 7.86 8.02
N THR A 65 17.23 6.85 7.54
CA THR A 65 18.68 6.78 7.68
C THR A 65 19.35 7.30 6.40
N CYS A 66 20.27 8.26 6.55
CA CYS A 66 20.93 8.93 5.43
C CYS A 66 22.42 8.56 5.37
N GLY A 67 22.91 8.19 4.19
CA GLY A 67 24.33 7.86 3.99
C GLY A 67 24.75 7.86 2.53
N ASP A 68 25.94 8.38 2.25
CA ASP A 68 26.50 8.39 0.89
C ASP A 68 27.35 7.16 0.59
N HIS A 69 27.34 6.74 -0.67
CA HIS A 69 28.09 5.57 -1.12
C HIS A 69 29.28 5.95 -2.00
N GLY A 70 30.47 5.42 -1.71
CA GLY A 70 31.67 5.64 -2.51
C GLY A 70 31.55 5.12 -3.95
N VAL A 71 30.65 4.15 -4.19
CA VAL A 71 30.37 3.62 -5.54
C VAL A 71 29.71 4.66 -6.47
N ALA A 72 29.22 5.79 -5.94
CA ALA A 72 28.71 6.89 -6.74
C ALA A 72 29.74 7.44 -7.74
N GLU A 73 31.04 7.32 -7.45
CA GLU A 73 32.15 7.66 -8.36
C GLU A 73 32.07 6.92 -9.72
N MET A 74 31.35 5.81 -9.78
CA MET A 74 31.19 4.98 -10.97
C MET A 74 30.02 5.43 -11.87
N ASN A 75 29.40 6.59 -11.60
CA ASN A 75 28.30 7.18 -12.39
C ASN A 75 27.06 6.26 -12.51
N VAL A 76 26.67 5.62 -11.41
CA VAL A 76 25.57 4.63 -11.36
C VAL A 76 24.20 5.21 -10.94
N SER A 77 24.08 6.55 -10.83
CA SER A 77 22.87 7.26 -10.39
C SER A 77 22.50 8.36 -11.39
N ALA A 78 21.21 8.71 -11.48
CA ALA A 78 20.72 9.86 -12.24
C ALA A 78 20.97 11.22 -11.55
N TYR A 79 21.29 11.21 -10.26
CA TYR A 79 21.42 12.41 -9.43
C TYR A 79 22.86 12.55 -8.89
N PRO A 80 23.37 13.79 -8.74
CA PRO A 80 24.67 14.05 -8.14
C PRO A 80 24.70 13.68 -6.66
N GLN A 81 25.88 13.36 -6.12
CA GLN A 81 26.05 12.85 -4.75
C GLN A 81 25.56 13.85 -3.67
N GLU A 82 25.70 15.16 -3.89
CA GLU A 82 25.18 16.20 -2.98
C GLU A 82 23.65 16.16 -2.76
N THR A 83 22.90 15.48 -3.65
CA THR A 83 21.45 15.33 -3.52
C THR A 83 21.05 14.66 -2.21
N THR A 84 21.91 13.79 -1.63
CA THR A 84 21.67 13.21 -0.30
C THR A 84 21.47 14.32 0.74
N ALA A 85 22.39 15.30 0.79
CA ALA A 85 22.29 16.43 1.73
C ALA A 85 21.10 17.36 1.41
N HIS A 86 20.81 17.60 0.13
CA HIS A 86 19.65 18.40 -0.27
C HIS A 86 18.33 17.76 0.18
N MET A 87 18.17 16.45 0.02
CA MET A 87 17.00 15.72 0.52
C MET A 87 16.95 15.70 2.05
N THR A 88 18.09 15.58 2.73
CA THR A 88 18.14 15.73 4.20
C THR A 88 17.61 17.10 4.66
N LYS A 89 18.00 18.18 3.97
CA LYS A 89 17.41 19.52 4.20
C LYS A 89 15.91 19.53 3.88
N ASN A 90 15.49 18.86 2.80
CA ASN A 90 14.08 18.75 2.45
C ASN A 90 13.26 18.04 3.55
N TYR A 91 13.78 16.99 4.19
CA TYR A 91 13.07 16.29 5.28
C TYR A 91 12.84 17.17 6.51
N LEU A 92 13.83 17.96 6.91
CA LEU A 92 13.86 18.62 8.22
C LEU A 92 13.49 20.10 8.17
N VAL A 93 13.91 20.80 7.11
CA VAL A 93 13.69 22.25 6.95
C VAL A 93 12.43 22.48 6.13
N SER A 94 12.42 21.99 4.88
CA SER A 94 11.29 22.20 3.97
C SER A 94 10.08 21.34 4.33
N LYS A 95 10.31 20.16 4.91
CA LYS A 95 9.31 19.11 5.21
C LYS A 95 8.44 18.75 4.00
N GLY A 96 9.05 18.73 2.81
CA GLY A 96 8.34 18.58 1.53
C GLY A 96 8.59 17.25 0.80
N ALA A 97 9.31 16.32 1.42
CA ALA A 97 9.61 15.03 0.80
C ALA A 97 8.47 14.02 0.98
N VAL A 98 8.55 12.89 0.26
CA VAL A 98 7.55 11.82 0.38
C VAL A 98 7.53 11.22 1.79
N ALA A 99 8.69 11.10 2.45
CA ALA A 99 8.77 10.57 3.81
C ALA A 99 7.91 11.39 4.78
N ASN A 100 7.99 12.73 4.73
CA ASN A 100 7.17 13.60 5.57
C ASN A 100 5.68 13.40 5.28
N CYS A 101 5.33 13.43 4.00
CA CYS A 101 3.96 13.23 3.54
C CYS A 101 3.37 11.90 4.03
N MET A 102 4.12 10.81 3.89
CA MET A 102 3.64 9.47 4.20
C MET A 102 3.67 9.17 5.70
N SER A 103 4.62 9.73 6.45
CA SER A 103 4.57 9.75 7.92
C SER A 103 3.32 10.49 8.42
N ASN A 104 2.99 11.66 7.87
CA ASN A 104 1.75 12.37 8.20
C ASN A 104 0.50 11.54 7.85
N PHE A 105 0.49 10.88 6.68
CA PHE A 105 -0.63 10.06 6.23
C PHE A 105 -0.95 8.92 7.20
N CYS A 106 0.06 8.21 7.69
CA CYS A 106 -0.12 7.07 8.59
C CYS A 106 -0.06 7.41 10.09
N GLY A 107 0.08 8.69 10.43
CA GLY A 107 0.20 9.14 11.83
C GLY A 107 1.48 8.62 12.51
N SER A 108 2.58 8.51 11.77
CA SER A 108 3.88 8.08 12.27
C SER A 108 4.74 9.29 12.64
N ASP A 109 5.28 9.30 13.85
CA ASP A 109 6.32 10.27 14.22
C ASP A 109 7.61 9.92 13.45
N MET A 110 8.39 10.93 13.04
CA MET A 110 9.53 10.73 12.14
C MET A 110 10.80 11.40 12.66
N ILE A 111 11.94 10.71 12.48
CA ILE A 111 13.28 11.27 12.64
C ILE A 111 14.14 11.02 11.39
N VAL A 112 15.20 11.82 11.27
CA VAL A 112 16.22 11.70 10.23
C VAL A 112 17.57 11.55 10.90
N VAL A 113 18.32 10.54 10.48
CA VAL A 113 19.60 10.16 11.09
C VAL A 113 20.69 10.21 10.05
N ASP A 114 21.75 10.96 10.33
CA ASP A 114 22.96 10.95 9.55
C ASP A 114 23.85 9.78 9.96
N MET A 115 23.93 8.77 9.10
CA MET A 115 24.81 7.61 9.28
C MET A 115 26.14 7.77 8.54
N GLY A 116 26.22 8.72 7.61
CA GLY A 116 27.40 8.87 6.76
C GLY A 116 27.21 9.77 5.55
N ILE A 117 26.51 10.90 5.68
CA ILE A 117 26.45 11.90 4.62
C ILE A 117 27.86 12.47 4.40
N LYS A 118 28.31 12.53 3.15
CA LYS A 118 29.67 12.96 2.78
C LYS A 118 29.84 14.46 2.91
N ALA A 119 28.84 15.23 2.49
CA ALA A 119 28.82 16.69 2.61
C ALA A 119 28.69 17.14 4.08
N PRO A 120 29.17 18.35 4.44
CA PRO A 120 28.87 18.97 5.72
C PRO A 120 27.35 19.21 5.88
N VAL A 121 26.81 18.83 7.03
CA VAL A 121 25.37 18.92 7.34
C VAL A 121 25.09 19.36 8.78
N ASP A 122 26.12 19.87 9.46
CA ASP A 122 26.04 20.32 10.86
C ASP A 122 25.06 21.51 11.03
N ASP A 123 24.73 22.19 9.93
CA ASP A 123 23.80 23.31 9.86
C ASP A 123 22.32 22.88 9.79
N ILE A 124 22.01 21.58 9.63
CA ILE A 124 20.64 21.10 9.44
C ILE A 124 19.96 20.88 10.81
N PRO A 125 18.96 21.69 11.20
CA PRO A 125 18.32 21.55 12.49
C PRO A 125 17.51 20.25 12.59
N GLY A 126 17.63 19.56 13.72
CA GLY A 126 16.87 18.33 14.00
C GLY A 126 17.45 17.06 13.36
N LEU A 127 18.56 17.15 12.64
CA LEU A 127 19.30 15.99 12.14
C LEU A 127 19.98 15.28 13.32
N ILE A 128 19.73 13.98 13.46
CA ILE A 128 20.40 13.17 14.50
C ILE A 128 21.77 12.76 13.96
N ASP A 129 22.82 13.27 14.59
CA ASP A 129 24.19 12.89 14.25
C ASP A 129 24.55 11.52 14.85
N ARG A 130 24.79 10.55 13.96
CA ARG A 130 25.38 9.23 14.22
C ARG A 130 26.39 8.86 13.13
N LYS A 131 27.07 9.86 12.57
CA LYS A 131 27.91 9.69 11.39
C LYS A 131 29.05 8.71 11.67
N ILE A 132 29.15 7.64 10.89
CA ILE A 132 30.21 6.64 11.02
C ILE A 132 31.50 7.08 10.30
N ALA A 133 31.34 7.66 9.11
CA ALA A 133 32.37 8.31 8.30
C ALA A 133 31.71 9.20 7.21
N HIS A 134 32.49 9.97 6.46
CA HIS A 134 32.01 10.78 5.34
C HIS A 134 31.76 9.92 4.08
N GLY A 135 30.64 9.19 4.10
CA GLY A 135 30.30 8.20 3.08
C GLY A 135 31.11 6.91 3.20
N THR A 136 30.61 5.84 2.60
CA THR A 136 31.36 4.58 2.48
C THR A 136 32.48 4.69 1.45
N GLN A 137 33.43 3.77 1.52
CA GLN A 137 34.40 3.56 0.46
C GLN A 137 33.74 2.95 -0.78
N ASN A 138 34.41 3.01 -1.92
CA ASN A 138 33.90 2.48 -3.18
C ASN A 138 33.97 0.95 -3.20
N CYS A 139 32.80 0.29 -3.07
CA CYS A 139 32.71 -1.17 -3.02
C CYS A 139 33.19 -1.88 -4.30
N ALA A 140 33.33 -1.18 -5.43
CA ALA A 140 33.92 -1.75 -6.64
C ALA A 140 35.46 -1.80 -6.61
N LYS A 141 36.10 -1.10 -5.67
CA LYS A 141 37.56 -1.02 -5.53
C LYS A 141 38.09 -1.75 -4.29
N GLY A 142 37.23 -2.10 -3.34
CA GLY A 142 37.54 -2.75 -2.06
C GLY A 142 36.30 -2.82 -1.18
N PRO A 143 36.43 -3.10 0.13
CA PRO A 143 35.28 -3.12 1.03
C PRO A 143 34.70 -1.72 1.22
N ALA A 144 33.37 -1.62 1.33
CA ALA A 144 32.65 -0.36 1.58
C ALA A 144 33.01 0.26 2.95
N MET A 145 33.25 -0.57 3.96
CA MET A 145 33.60 -0.15 5.32
C MET A 145 34.34 -1.26 6.06
N THR A 146 34.95 -0.95 7.21
CA THR A 146 35.49 -2.01 8.07
C THR A 146 34.36 -2.78 8.76
N ARG A 147 34.67 -3.98 9.24
CA ARG A 147 33.72 -4.79 10.00
C ARG A 147 33.24 -4.08 11.27
N GLU A 148 34.14 -3.35 11.94
CA GLU A 148 33.84 -2.57 13.15
C GLU A 148 32.92 -1.38 12.83
N GLN A 149 33.10 -0.73 11.68
CA GLN A 149 32.18 0.30 11.21
C GLN A 149 30.79 -0.28 10.93
N ALA A 150 30.70 -1.44 10.29
CA ALA A 150 29.43 -2.13 10.05
C ALA A 150 28.73 -2.48 11.38
N ILE A 151 29.45 -3.04 12.35
CA ILE A 151 28.90 -3.35 13.68
C ILE A 151 28.41 -2.09 14.38
N ARG A 152 29.18 -0.99 14.38
CA ARG A 152 28.76 0.28 14.98
C ARG A 152 27.50 0.85 14.33
N ALA A 153 27.39 0.77 13.00
CA ALA A 153 26.19 1.20 12.29
C ALA A 153 24.96 0.35 12.65
N ILE A 154 25.12 -0.98 12.75
CA ILE A 154 24.07 -1.89 13.23
C ILE A 154 23.67 -1.57 14.67
N GLU A 155 24.65 -1.39 15.56
CA GLU A 155 24.40 -1.07 16.96
C GLU A 155 23.70 0.29 17.13
N THR A 156 23.97 1.27 16.27
CA THR A 156 23.24 2.54 16.23
C THR A 156 21.74 2.31 15.94
N GLY A 157 21.40 1.48 14.97
CA GLY A 157 20.00 1.14 14.67
C GLY A 157 19.29 0.46 15.85
N ILE A 158 20.01 -0.42 16.55
CA ILE A 158 19.52 -1.08 17.77
C ILE A 158 19.26 -0.05 18.88
N GLU A 159 20.19 0.89 19.09
CA GLU A 159 20.06 1.96 20.09
C GLU A 159 18.84 2.85 19.83
N LEU A 160 18.65 3.29 18.59
CA LEU A 160 17.49 4.09 18.19
C LEU A 160 16.19 3.35 18.51
N VAL A 161 16.07 2.08 18.13
CA VAL A 161 14.85 1.32 18.46
C VAL A 161 14.68 1.12 19.96
N ASN A 162 15.74 0.83 20.71
CA ASN A 162 15.66 0.71 22.16
C ASN A 162 15.18 2.01 22.82
N GLU A 163 15.60 3.17 22.31
CA GLU A 163 15.18 4.47 22.80
C GLU A 163 13.68 4.69 22.56
N TYR A 164 13.22 4.52 21.33
CA TYR A 164 11.82 4.78 20.97
C TYR A 164 10.86 3.69 21.47
N ALA A 165 11.28 2.43 21.57
CA ALA A 165 10.48 1.40 22.20
C ALA A 165 10.17 1.74 23.67
N LYS A 166 11.11 2.34 24.42
CA LYS A 166 10.86 2.83 25.79
C LYS A 166 9.83 3.95 25.85
N GLN A 167 9.70 4.74 24.78
CA GLN A 167 8.70 5.81 24.65
C GLN A 167 7.31 5.30 24.21
N GLY A 168 7.16 3.97 24.03
CA GLY A 168 5.87 3.35 23.69
C GLY A 168 5.66 3.07 22.21
N TYR A 169 6.62 3.37 21.32
CA TYR A 169 6.51 2.98 19.92
C TYR A 169 6.63 1.46 19.76
N ARG A 170 5.77 0.88 18.91
CA ARG A 170 5.67 -0.58 18.73
C ARG A 170 5.69 -1.02 17.26
N CYS A 171 5.67 -0.08 16.32
CA CYS A 171 5.79 -0.34 14.89
C CYS A 171 6.80 0.61 14.26
N PHE A 172 7.84 0.07 13.61
CA PHE A 172 8.91 0.85 13.00
C PHE A 172 8.83 0.79 11.47
N LEU A 173 8.97 1.94 10.83
CA LEU A 173 8.95 2.12 9.38
C LEU A 173 10.34 2.62 8.95
N PRO A 174 11.32 1.72 8.73
CA PRO A 174 12.62 2.13 8.24
C PRO A 174 12.50 2.69 6.82
N GLY A 175 13.14 3.84 6.59
CA GLY A 175 13.37 4.39 5.26
C GLY A 175 14.83 4.80 5.12
N GLU A 176 15.25 5.04 3.90
CA GLU A 176 16.64 5.34 3.57
C GLU A 176 16.73 6.47 2.55
N MET A 177 17.85 7.17 2.57
CA MET A 177 18.22 8.13 1.54
C MET A 177 19.73 8.07 1.32
N GLY A 178 20.15 7.80 0.08
CA GLY A 178 21.56 7.74 -0.26
C GLY A 178 21.79 7.62 -1.75
N ILE A 179 22.58 8.51 -2.32
CA ILE A 179 22.93 8.39 -3.74
C ILE A 179 23.78 7.12 -3.97
N ALA A 180 23.40 6.38 -5.01
CA ALA A 180 23.98 5.10 -5.44
C ALA A 180 23.73 3.88 -4.53
N ASN A 181 22.91 3.99 -3.49
CA ASN A 181 22.65 2.88 -2.57
C ASN A 181 21.97 1.66 -3.21
N THR A 182 21.15 1.84 -4.25
CA THR A 182 20.54 0.72 -4.99
C THR A 182 21.59 -0.17 -5.68
N THR A 183 22.78 0.35 -6.00
CA THR A 183 23.91 -0.44 -6.49
C THR A 183 24.47 -1.33 -5.39
N SER A 184 24.65 -0.78 -4.20
CA SER A 184 25.10 -1.51 -3.00
C SER A 184 24.09 -2.58 -2.60
N SER A 185 22.79 -2.25 -2.57
CA SER A 185 21.70 -3.21 -2.35
C SER A 185 21.68 -4.31 -3.40
N ALA A 186 21.84 -3.99 -4.69
CA ALA A 186 21.91 -5.00 -5.76
C ALA A 186 23.10 -5.96 -5.56
N ALA A 187 24.27 -5.47 -5.15
CA ALA A 187 25.42 -6.31 -4.86
C ALA A 187 25.18 -7.24 -3.66
N MET A 188 24.60 -6.74 -2.57
CA MET A 188 24.24 -7.56 -1.41
C MET A 188 23.20 -8.63 -1.77
N VAL A 189 22.15 -8.25 -2.51
CA VAL A 189 21.09 -9.16 -2.94
C VAL A 189 21.62 -10.23 -3.90
N ALA A 190 22.52 -9.87 -4.83
CA ALA A 190 23.19 -10.84 -5.70
C ALA A 190 23.91 -11.92 -4.90
N CYS A 191 24.62 -11.53 -3.83
CA CYS A 191 25.31 -12.46 -2.93
C CYS A 191 24.32 -13.32 -2.11
N LEU A 192 23.38 -12.69 -1.39
CA LEU A 192 22.51 -13.37 -0.41
C LEU A 192 21.39 -14.22 -1.05
N CYS A 193 20.98 -13.88 -2.28
CA CYS A 193 19.97 -14.62 -3.05
C CYS A 193 20.57 -15.49 -4.16
N SER A 194 21.90 -15.56 -4.28
CA SER A 194 22.59 -16.32 -5.34
C SER A 194 22.15 -15.94 -6.75
N LEU A 195 22.04 -14.64 -7.02
CA LEU A 195 21.63 -14.10 -8.32
C LEU A 195 22.83 -13.60 -9.12
N THR A 196 22.71 -13.61 -10.45
CA THR A 196 23.68 -12.91 -11.29
C THR A 196 23.56 -11.39 -11.10
N PRO A 197 24.64 -10.61 -11.34
CA PRO A 197 24.59 -9.15 -11.31
C PRO A 197 23.45 -8.56 -12.16
N LYS A 198 23.20 -9.14 -13.34
CA LYS A 198 22.12 -8.72 -14.24
C LYS A 198 20.73 -8.95 -13.65
N GLN A 199 20.51 -10.07 -12.95
CA GLN A 199 19.23 -10.35 -12.29
C GLN A 199 19.00 -9.46 -11.07
N ALA A 200 20.08 -9.10 -10.36
CA ALA A 200 20.01 -8.31 -9.13
C ALA A 200 19.83 -6.80 -9.35
N THR A 201 20.17 -6.29 -10.53
CA THR A 201 20.32 -4.85 -10.76
C THR A 201 19.17 -4.28 -11.59
N GLY A 202 18.40 -3.35 -11.02
CA GLY A 202 17.45 -2.51 -11.76
C GLY A 202 17.88 -1.05 -11.85
N ARG A 203 16.94 -0.21 -12.31
CA ARG A 203 17.20 1.17 -12.72
C ARG A 203 17.30 2.15 -11.56
N GLY A 204 16.85 1.80 -10.36
CA GLY A 204 16.75 2.72 -9.22
C GLY A 204 15.99 3.99 -9.61
N THR A 205 16.71 5.12 -9.67
CA THR A 205 16.22 6.46 -10.02
C THR A 205 15.87 6.64 -11.50
N ASN A 206 15.37 5.59 -12.16
CA ASN A 206 14.98 5.55 -13.58
C ASN A 206 16.13 5.91 -14.56
N ILE A 207 17.33 5.40 -14.30
CA ILE A 207 18.50 5.59 -15.18
C ILE A 207 18.30 5.00 -16.59
N SER A 208 19.05 5.54 -17.56
CA SER A 208 19.12 5.08 -18.96
C SER A 208 19.66 3.64 -19.12
N ASP A 209 19.49 3.05 -20.31
CA ASP A 209 19.99 1.70 -20.63
C ASP A 209 21.51 1.62 -20.57
N GLU A 210 22.18 2.67 -21.06
CA GLU A 210 23.62 2.82 -21.03
C GLU A 210 24.13 2.84 -19.60
N ARG A 211 23.47 3.60 -18.72
CA ARG A 211 23.83 3.70 -17.30
C ARG A 211 23.49 2.43 -16.53
N LEU A 212 22.41 1.73 -16.89
CA LEU A 212 22.09 0.41 -16.33
C LEU A 212 23.18 -0.63 -16.67
N ALA A 213 23.70 -0.63 -17.89
CA ALA A 213 24.79 -1.52 -18.29
C ALA A 213 26.06 -1.28 -17.45
N ILE A 214 26.42 -0.01 -17.21
CA ILE A 214 27.52 0.37 -16.31
C ILE A 214 27.26 -0.17 -14.89
N LYS A 215 26.05 0.06 -14.36
CA LYS A 215 25.68 -0.38 -13.01
C LYS A 215 25.80 -1.90 -12.84
N ILE A 216 25.40 -2.69 -13.84
CA ILE A 216 25.53 -4.16 -13.82
C ILE A 216 27.01 -4.58 -13.74
N GLU A 217 27.90 -3.97 -14.54
CA GLU A 217 29.33 -4.28 -14.49
C GLU A 217 29.98 -3.83 -13.17
N VAL A 218 29.53 -2.71 -12.60
CA VAL A 218 29.97 -2.25 -11.27
C VAL A 218 29.59 -3.26 -10.18
N VAL A 219 28.35 -3.78 -10.18
CA VAL A 219 27.91 -4.82 -9.23
C VAL A 219 28.76 -6.09 -9.36
N LYS A 220 29.00 -6.53 -10.60
CA LYS A 220 29.87 -7.68 -10.90
C LYS A 220 31.30 -7.46 -10.40
N GLN A 221 31.85 -6.27 -10.59
CA GLN A 221 33.18 -5.90 -10.11
C GLN A 221 33.24 -5.92 -8.58
N ALA A 222 32.25 -5.32 -7.90
CA ALA A 222 32.20 -5.27 -6.44
C ALA A 222 32.19 -6.68 -5.81
N LEU A 223 31.39 -7.60 -6.37
CA LEU A 223 31.37 -9.01 -5.94
C LEU A 223 32.72 -9.70 -6.15
N LYS A 224 33.35 -9.49 -7.31
CA LYS A 224 34.64 -10.11 -7.65
C LYS A 224 35.78 -9.65 -6.74
N VAL A 225 35.85 -8.36 -6.44
CA VAL A 225 36.92 -7.76 -5.63
C VAL A 225 36.77 -8.17 -4.16
N ASN A 226 35.53 -8.15 -3.64
CA ASN A 226 35.30 -8.35 -2.21
C ASN A 226 35.13 -9.80 -1.77
N LYS A 227 34.61 -10.67 -2.64
CA LYS A 227 34.30 -12.08 -2.34
C LYS A 227 33.57 -12.21 -0.98
N PRO A 228 32.38 -11.60 -0.83
CA PRO A 228 31.61 -11.67 0.41
C PRO A 228 31.18 -13.11 0.72
N ASP A 229 31.15 -13.48 2.00
CA ASP A 229 30.60 -14.75 2.46
C ASP A 229 29.08 -14.62 2.69
N PRO A 230 28.21 -15.28 1.90
CA PRO A 230 26.77 -15.18 2.05
C PRO A 230 26.23 -15.71 3.40
N ASN A 231 27.04 -16.45 4.18
CA ASN A 231 26.66 -16.95 5.49
C ASN A 231 27.03 -16.01 6.65
N ASP A 232 27.79 -14.93 6.37
CA ASP A 232 28.12 -13.90 7.35
C ASP A 232 27.54 -12.56 6.91
N GLY A 233 26.34 -12.23 7.41
CA GLY A 233 25.66 -10.98 7.07
C GLY A 233 26.50 -9.72 7.37
N ILE A 234 27.35 -9.75 8.40
CA ILE A 234 28.24 -8.63 8.73
C ILE A 234 29.37 -8.52 7.69
N ASP A 235 29.90 -9.64 7.21
CA ASP A 235 30.89 -9.65 6.12
C ASP A 235 30.28 -9.07 4.83
N VAL A 236 29.08 -9.53 4.44
CA VAL A 236 28.38 -9.02 3.25
C VAL A 236 28.19 -7.50 3.32
N ILE A 237 27.61 -6.99 4.41
CA ILE A 237 27.29 -5.56 4.51
C ILE A 237 28.52 -4.68 4.70
N SER A 238 29.58 -5.17 5.37
CA SER A 238 30.84 -4.44 5.48
C SER A 238 31.55 -4.29 4.13
N LYS A 239 31.47 -5.32 3.28
CA LYS A 239 32.09 -5.32 1.95
C LYS A 239 31.29 -4.55 0.91
N LEU A 240 29.97 -4.68 0.91
CA LEU A 240 29.11 -4.24 -0.20
C LEU A 240 28.07 -3.19 0.16
N GLY A 241 27.81 -2.95 1.45
CA GLY A 241 26.66 -2.18 1.92
C GLY A 241 26.89 -0.68 2.11
N GLY A 242 25.95 -0.07 2.84
CA GLY A 242 25.93 1.33 3.26
C GLY A 242 25.78 1.47 4.77
N PHE A 243 26.23 2.57 5.36
CA PHE A 243 26.06 2.80 6.80
C PHE A 243 24.58 2.92 7.19
N GLU A 244 23.78 3.51 6.31
CA GLU A 244 22.34 3.67 6.46
C GLU A 244 21.59 2.33 6.35
N LEU A 245 22.05 1.44 5.45
CA LEU A 245 21.52 0.08 5.33
C LEU A 245 21.88 -0.78 6.54
N ALA A 246 23.11 -0.63 7.06
CA ALA A 246 23.54 -1.30 8.29
C ALA A 246 22.76 -0.82 9.51
N CYS A 247 22.44 0.48 9.58
CA CYS A 247 21.52 1.00 10.58
C CYS A 247 20.11 0.38 10.45
N ILE A 248 19.58 0.21 9.23
CA ILE A 248 18.28 -0.47 9.03
C ILE A 248 18.32 -1.94 9.49
N THR A 249 19.41 -2.66 9.22
CA THR A 249 19.62 -4.01 9.79
C THR A 249 19.55 -3.96 11.32
N GLY A 250 20.16 -2.95 11.94
CA GLY A 250 20.08 -2.68 13.36
C GLY A 250 18.67 -2.39 13.87
N ILE A 251 17.90 -1.57 13.13
CA ILE A 251 16.48 -1.27 13.44
C ILE A 251 15.66 -2.56 13.46
N ILE A 252 15.86 -3.44 12.48
CA ILE A 252 15.15 -4.73 12.40
C ILE A 252 15.47 -5.61 13.61
N LEU A 253 16.76 -5.78 13.94
CA LEU A 253 17.20 -6.59 15.08
C LEU A 253 16.73 -6.00 16.41
N GLY A 254 16.84 -4.68 16.57
CA GLY A 254 16.37 -3.96 17.75
C GLY A 254 14.86 -4.08 17.94
N ALA A 255 14.08 -3.98 16.86
CA ALA A 255 12.63 -4.12 16.92
C ALA A 255 12.23 -5.52 17.34
N ALA A 256 12.82 -6.56 16.74
CA ALA A 256 12.57 -7.95 17.10
C ALA A 256 12.90 -8.21 18.58
N ALA A 257 14.03 -7.72 19.09
CA ALA A 257 14.43 -7.86 20.49
C ALA A 257 13.49 -7.15 21.47
N ASN A 258 12.79 -6.10 21.02
CA ASN A 258 11.78 -5.36 21.80
C ASN A 258 10.34 -5.83 21.52
N ARG A 259 10.16 -6.93 20.79
CA ARG A 259 8.83 -7.44 20.37
C ARG A 259 8.00 -6.38 19.62
N CYS A 260 8.67 -5.56 18.82
CA CYS A 260 8.08 -4.54 17.98
C CYS A 260 7.96 -5.03 16.52
N PHE A 261 6.98 -4.49 15.82
CA PHE A 261 6.71 -4.78 14.42
C PHE A 261 7.58 -3.94 13.49
N VAL A 262 7.98 -4.47 12.34
CA VAL A 262 8.67 -3.69 11.30
C VAL A 262 7.96 -3.87 9.96
N VAL A 263 7.59 -2.75 9.33
CA VAL A 263 7.06 -2.76 7.97
C VAL A 263 8.18 -2.34 7.03
N LEU A 264 8.63 -3.27 6.20
CA LEU A 264 9.61 -3.00 5.16
C LEU A 264 8.97 -2.18 4.04
N ASP A 265 9.76 -1.26 3.50
CA ASP A 265 9.39 -0.47 2.34
C ASP A 265 9.67 -1.28 1.06
N GLY A 266 10.62 -0.83 0.23
CA GLY A 266 11.01 -1.51 -1.00
C GLY A 266 12.38 -2.20 -0.94
N PHE A 267 12.99 -2.30 -2.11
CA PHE A 267 14.22 -3.04 -2.40
C PHE A 267 15.37 -2.79 -1.41
N ASN A 268 15.65 -1.53 -1.07
CA ASN A 268 16.76 -1.17 -0.18
C ASN A 268 16.54 -1.69 1.25
N THR A 269 15.36 -1.45 1.83
CA THR A 269 15.02 -2.00 3.16
C THR A 269 14.95 -3.54 3.15
N GLY A 270 14.49 -4.14 2.05
CA GLY A 270 14.52 -5.58 1.84
C GLY A 270 15.94 -6.15 1.81
N SER A 271 16.90 -5.44 1.20
CA SER A 271 18.31 -5.86 1.21
C SER A 271 18.92 -5.85 2.61
N ALA A 272 18.60 -4.83 3.42
CA ALA A 272 19.01 -4.76 4.83
C ALA A 272 18.35 -5.85 5.68
N ALA A 273 17.11 -6.24 5.34
CA ALA A 273 16.42 -7.36 5.98
C ALA A 273 17.05 -8.73 5.65
N LEU A 274 17.58 -8.94 4.45
CA LEU A 274 18.36 -10.15 4.14
C LEU A 274 19.64 -10.24 4.98
N VAL A 275 20.32 -9.10 5.19
CA VAL A 275 21.47 -9.05 6.10
C VAL A 275 21.04 -9.38 7.52
N ALA A 276 19.92 -8.82 7.99
CA ALA A 276 19.37 -9.15 9.30
C ALA A 276 19.03 -10.65 9.42
N GLN A 277 18.44 -11.26 8.37
CA GLN A 277 18.15 -12.70 8.31
C GLN A 277 19.41 -13.55 8.40
N ALA A 278 20.48 -13.15 7.69
CA ALA A 278 21.77 -13.85 7.74
C ALA A 278 22.42 -13.77 9.14
N ILE A 279 22.17 -12.69 9.89
CA ILE A 279 22.64 -12.54 11.27
C ILE A 279 21.76 -13.31 12.26
N CYS A 280 20.43 -13.23 12.10
CA CYS A 280 19.45 -13.85 12.97
C CYS A 280 18.23 -14.30 12.15
N PRO A 281 18.09 -15.60 11.83
CA PRO A 281 17.00 -16.09 10.96
C PRO A 281 15.58 -15.79 11.47
N GLU A 282 15.40 -15.68 12.79
CA GLU A 282 14.08 -15.47 13.42
C GLU A 282 13.45 -14.09 13.17
N ILE A 283 14.23 -13.14 12.63
CA ILE A 283 13.75 -11.79 12.31
C ILE A 283 12.57 -11.80 11.35
N THR A 284 12.44 -12.79 10.46
CA THR A 284 11.39 -12.82 9.42
C THR A 284 9.99 -12.83 10.02
N ASN A 285 9.85 -13.37 11.23
CA ASN A 285 8.59 -13.38 11.98
C ASN A 285 8.13 -11.97 12.38
N TYR A 286 9.05 -10.99 12.47
CA TYR A 286 8.81 -9.61 12.91
C TYR A 286 8.58 -8.62 11.76
N LEU A 287 8.70 -9.11 10.52
CA LEU A 287 8.64 -8.29 9.32
C LEU A 287 7.29 -8.37 8.63
N MET A 288 6.90 -7.27 8.00
CA MET A 288 5.83 -7.18 7.01
C MET A 288 6.43 -6.57 5.75
N ALA A 289 6.26 -7.20 4.60
CA ALA A 289 6.54 -6.54 3.32
C ALA A 289 5.41 -5.55 3.01
N SER A 290 5.70 -4.41 2.40
CA SER A 290 4.64 -3.48 1.99
C SER A 290 4.13 -3.78 0.58
N HIS A 291 5.00 -3.58 -0.42
CA HIS A 291 4.66 -3.61 -1.83
C HIS A 291 5.69 -4.40 -2.65
N LEU A 292 5.33 -4.77 -3.88
CA LEU A 292 6.31 -5.23 -4.85
C LEU A 292 6.97 -4.03 -5.54
N ALA A 293 8.14 -3.60 -5.04
CA ALA A 293 8.97 -2.60 -5.73
C ALA A 293 9.32 -3.02 -7.16
N ALA A 294 9.46 -2.05 -8.07
CA ALA A 294 9.76 -2.30 -9.49
C ALA A 294 11.19 -2.80 -9.77
N GLU A 295 12.05 -2.89 -8.74
CA GLU A 295 13.38 -3.48 -8.86
C GLU A 295 13.27 -5.00 -9.12
N PRO A 296 13.96 -5.54 -10.14
CA PRO A 296 13.72 -6.89 -10.66
C PRO A 296 13.98 -7.99 -9.62
N ALA A 297 14.90 -7.76 -8.70
CA ALA A 297 15.25 -8.72 -7.67
C ALA A 297 14.44 -8.59 -6.38
N HIS A 298 13.51 -7.64 -6.26
CA HIS A 298 12.73 -7.51 -5.03
C HIS A 298 11.87 -8.76 -4.75
N ASN A 299 11.31 -9.39 -5.80
CA ASN A 299 10.60 -10.66 -5.64
C ASN A 299 11.51 -11.78 -5.07
N ALA A 300 12.79 -11.80 -5.44
CA ALA A 300 13.75 -12.77 -4.89
C ALA A 300 14.04 -12.51 -3.40
N ILE A 301 14.09 -11.23 -3.00
CA ILE A 301 14.19 -10.83 -1.58
C ILE A 301 12.98 -11.36 -0.80
N LEU A 302 11.77 -11.05 -1.26
CA LEU A 302 10.52 -11.45 -0.60
C LEU A 302 10.42 -12.98 -0.49
N LYS A 303 10.77 -13.71 -1.55
CA LYS A 303 10.83 -15.18 -1.53
C LYS A 303 11.83 -15.72 -0.49
N LYS A 304 13.03 -15.14 -0.39
CA LYS A 304 14.06 -15.56 0.56
C LYS A 304 13.67 -15.23 2.02
N LEU A 305 12.95 -14.14 2.24
CA LEU A 305 12.41 -13.75 3.55
C LEU A 305 11.09 -14.48 3.90
N ASN A 306 10.50 -15.24 2.97
CA ASN A 306 9.18 -15.85 3.10
C ASN A 306 8.08 -14.80 3.44
N LEU A 307 8.07 -13.71 2.66
CA LEU A 307 7.10 -12.63 2.77
C LEU A 307 6.34 -12.47 1.45
N SER A 308 5.08 -12.08 1.54
CA SER A 308 4.25 -11.69 0.41
C SER A 308 4.00 -10.18 0.46
N PRO A 309 4.07 -9.46 -0.67
CA PRO A 309 3.67 -8.07 -0.73
C PRO A 309 2.13 -7.96 -0.69
N TYR A 310 1.59 -6.87 -0.15
CA TYR A 310 0.13 -6.63 -0.10
C TYR A 310 -0.35 -5.70 -1.22
N MET A 311 0.57 -5.03 -1.91
CA MET A 311 0.27 -3.98 -2.88
C MET A 311 1.20 -4.07 -4.10
N ASP A 312 0.65 -3.76 -5.28
CA ASP A 312 1.43 -3.52 -6.51
C ASP A 312 1.13 -2.13 -7.07
N LEU A 313 1.80 -1.14 -6.46
CA LEU A 313 1.67 0.28 -6.82
C LEU A 313 2.77 0.75 -7.78
N GLN A 314 3.61 -0.18 -8.26
CA GLN A 314 4.75 0.10 -9.14
C GLN A 314 5.74 1.16 -8.59
N PHE A 315 5.90 1.22 -7.27
CA PHE A 315 6.84 2.15 -6.65
C PHE A 315 8.29 1.84 -7.01
N ARG A 316 9.04 2.93 -7.18
CA ARG A 316 10.48 2.95 -7.42
C ARG A 316 11.21 3.88 -6.45
N LEU A 317 10.46 4.55 -5.60
CA LEU A 317 10.96 5.42 -4.55
C LEU A 317 10.96 4.66 -3.23
N GLY A 318 12.04 4.83 -2.45
CA GLY A 318 12.13 4.34 -1.08
C GLY A 318 11.52 5.33 -0.10
N GLU A 319 12.29 5.69 0.93
CA GLU A 319 11.94 6.73 1.91
C GLU A 319 10.69 6.41 2.77
N ALA A 320 10.42 5.12 3.01
CA ALA A 320 9.27 4.64 3.78
C ALA A 320 7.90 4.94 3.13
N THR A 321 7.88 5.03 1.79
CA THR A 321 6.66 5.36 1.03
C THR A 321 5.61 4.24 1.10
N GLY A 322 6.00 3.03 0.69
CA GLY A 322 5.12 1.87 0.70
C GLY A 322 4.85 1.36 2.10
N SER A 323 5.84 1.37 3.00
CA SER A 323 5.64 0.93 4.39
C SER A 323 4.60 1.76 5.14
N SER A 324 4.59 3.08 4.94
CA SER A 324 3.59 3.99 5.50
C SER A 324 2.17 3.78 4.95
N ILE A 325 2.04 3.33 3.70
CA ILE A 325 0.72 3.00 3.15
C ILE A 325 0.27 1.64 3.68
N ALA A 326 1.14 0.63 3.61
CA ALA A 326 0.84 -0.73 4.02
C ALA A 326 0.51 -0.86 5.52
N VAL A 327 1.10 -0.04 6.40
CA VAL A 327 0.81 -0.12 7.83
C VAL A 327 -0.67 0.19 8.15
N ASN A 328 -1.38 0.93 7.30
CA ASN A 328 -2.84 1.12 7.46
C ASN A 328 -3.61 -0.21 7.29
N ILE A 329 -3.09 -1.17 6.53
CA ILE A 329 -3.66 -2.52 6.40
C ILE A 329 -3.57 -3.26 7.75
N LEU A 330 -2.48 -3.07 8.51
CA LEU A 330 -2.35 -3.62 9.87
C LEU A 330 -3.37 -2.98 10.82
N ASP A 331 -3.49 -1.65 10.80
CA ASP A 331 -4.49 -0.93 11.61
C ASP A 331 -5.89 -1.49 11.33
N CYS A 332 -6.23 -1.64 10.05
CA CYS A 332 -7.50 -2.19 9.61
C CYS A 332 -7.72 -3.64 10.07
N ALA A 333 -6.70 -4.50 10.03
CA ALA A 333 -6.78 -5.87 10.52
C ALA A 333 -7.05 -5.92 12.04
N ILE A 334 -6.43 -5.03 12.82
CA ILE A 334 -6.64 -4.90 14.27
C ILE A 334 -8.06 -4.42 14.56
N GLU A 335 -8.51 -3.35 13.90
CA GLU A 335 -9.86 -2.78 14.08
C GLU A 335 -10.96 -3.78 13.68
N ALA A 336 -10.75 -4.52 12.59
CA ALA A 336 -11.66 -5.58 12.16
C ALA A 336 -11.77 -6.68 13.22
N TYR A 337 -10.64 -7.13 13.78
CA TYR A 337 -10.64 -8.10 14.88
C TYR A 337 -11.35 -7.59 16.12
N GLN A 338 -11.07 -6.35 16.54
CA GLN A 338 -11.74 -5.73 17.69
C GLN A 338 -13.26 -5.66 17.45
N SER A 339 -13.68 -5.29 16.24
CA SER A 339 -15.10 -5.23 15.85
C SER A 339 -15.78 -6.60 15.89
N VAL A 340 -15.14 -7.64 15.37
CA VAL A 340 -15.61 -9.03 15.42
C VAL A 340 -15.67 -9.51 16.88
N TYR A 341 -14.63 -9.24 17.67
CA TYR A 341 -14.58 -9.62 19.08
C TYR A 341 -15.73 -9.00 19.87
N GLN A 342 -15.99 -7.69 19.70
CA GLN A 342 -17.10 -7.00 20.35
C GLN A 342 -18.46 -7.49 19.87
N ALA A 343 -18.59 -7.86 18.59
CA ALA A 343 -19.81 -8.48 18.06
C ALA A 343 -20.14 -9.79 18.79
N ALA A 344 -19.11 -10.60 19.10
CA ALA A 344 -19.28 -11.85 19.84
C ALA A 344 -19.78 -11.66 21.28
N LEU A 345 -19.57 -10.47 21.87
CA LEU A 345 -20.00 -10.16 23.24
C LEU A 345 -21.43 -9.58 23.30
N ALA A 346 -21.85 -8.88 22.25
CA ALA A 346 -23.14 -8.21 22.18
C ALA A 346 -24.20 -9.12 21.56
N GLU A 347 -24.89 -9.91 22.42
CA GLU A 347 -26.12 -10.70 22.16
C GLU A 347 -26.36 -11.11 20.69
N THR A 348 -26.12 -12.39 20.41
CA THR A 348 -26.37 -13.06 19.13
C THR A 348 -27.78 -12.76 18.56
N ASP A 349 -27.90 -12.74 17.23
CA ASP A 349 -29.16 -12.68 16.46
C ASP A 349 -29.87 -11.31 16.29
N LYS A 350 -29.25 -10.18 16.68
CA LYS A 350 -29.76 -8.86 16.25
C LYS A 350 -29.49 -8.61 14.77
N LEU A 351 -30.55 -8.32 14.06
CA LEU A 351 -30.60 -8.14 12.61
C LEU A 351 -30.83 -6.67 12.25
N ILE A 352 -29.99 -6.13 11.38
CA ILE A 352 -30.08 -4.71 10.97
C ILE A 352 -30.82 -4.61 9.65
N ARG A 353 -31.91 -3.84 9.64
CA ARG A 353 -32.74 -3.64 8.45
C ARG A 353 -32.12 -2.57 7.53
N PRO A 354 -32.03 -2.83 6.22
CA PRO A 354 -31.54 -1.82 5.28
C PRO A 354 -32.53 -0.67 5.11
N ASN A 355 -32.03 0.48 4.70
CA ASN A 355 -32.87 1.57 4.19
C ASN A 355 -33.28 1.24 2.75
N ILE A 356 -34.56 0.93 2.53
CA ILE A 356 -35.07 0.54 1.21
C ILE A 356 -35.58 1.80 0.49
N PRO A 357 -34.98 2.19 -0.65
CA PRO A 357 -35.45 3.34 -1.42
C PRO A 357 -36.85 3.06 -2.00
N GLN A 358 -37.65 4.10 -2.17
CA GLN A 358 -38.90 3.96 -2.94
C GLN A 358 -38.58 3.65 -4.41
N ALA A 359 -39.34 2.73 -5.00
CA ALA A 359 -39.21 2.39 -6.42
C ALA A 359 -39.50 3.62 -7.29
N ASP A 360 -38.62 3.87 -8.26
CA ASP A 360 -38.78 4.96 -9.21
C ASP A 360 -39.57 4.48 -10.43
N LEU A 361 -40.77 5.03 -10.61
CA LEU A 361 -41.67 4.72 -11.72
C LEU A 361 -41.40 5.59 -12.96
N ASN A 362 -40.37 6.46 -12.94
CA ASN A 362 -40.01 7.29 -14.08
C ASN A 362 -39.72 6.45 -15.33
N THR A 363 -40.11 6.97 -16.49
CA THR A 363 -40.03 6.22 -17.75
C THR A 363 -38.59 5.91 -18.14
N LYS A 364 -38.38 4.67 -18.61
CA LYS A 364 -37.13 4.12 -19.17
C LYS A 364 -36.36 5.12 -20.05
N THR A 365 -37.07 5.92 -20.84
CA THR A 365 -36.50 6.94 -21.74
C THR A 365 -35.71 8.02 -20.99
N THR A 366 -36.20 8.50 -19.84
CA THR A 366 -35.54 9.55 -19.06
C THR A 366 -34.25 9.05 -18.42
N LEU A 367 -34.27 7.82 -17.90
CA LEU A 367 -33.09 7.20 -17.29
C LEU A 367 -32.03 6.85 -18.33
N LEU A 368 -32.43 6.33 -19.51
CA LEU A 368 -31.51 6.05 -20.62
C LEU A 368 -30.89 7.30 -21.24
N LYS A 369 -31.55 8.47 -21.17
CA LYS A 369 -30.92 9.73 -21.58
C LYS A 369 -29.74 10.10 -20.68
N ARG A 370 -29.84 9.85 -19.37
CA ARG A 370 -28.76 10.14 -18.40
C ARG A 370 -27.50 9.32 -18.68
N THR A 371 -27.67 8.07 -19.10
CA THR A 371 -26.53 7.19 -19.46
C THR A 371 -25.80 7.65 -20.73
N ARG A 372 -26.35 8.60 -21.50
CA ARG A 372 -25.70 9.17 -22.69
C ARG A 372 -24.94 10.47 -22.39
N ASN A 373 -25.15 11.07 -21.22
CA ASN A 373 -24.59 12.37 -20.83
C ASN A 373 -23.55 12.23 -19.69
N ILE A 374 -22.76 11.16 -19.70
CA ILE A 374 -21.68 10.99 -18.73
C ILE A 374 -20.55 11.96 -19.12
N PRO A 375 -20.13 12.87 -18.22
CA PRO A 375 -19.12 13.87 -18.55
C PRO A 375 -17.75 13.23 -18.76
N ALA A 376 -17.01 13.69 -19.77
CA ALA A 376 -15.59 13.37 -19.89
C ALA A 376 -14.79 14.01 -18.74
N LEU A 377 -13.63 13.44 -18.43
CA LEU A 377 -12.68 14.05 -17.50
C LEU A 377 -12.11 15.34 -18.08
N ASP A 378 -11.75 16.28 -17.19
CA ASP A 378 -11.13 17.54 -17.59
C ASP A 378 -9.65 17.35 -17.95
N ALA A 379 -9.39 17.13 -19.24
CA ALA A 379 -8.05 16.80 -19.74
C ALA A 379 -7.02 17.93 -19.52
N ASP A 380 -7.44 19.19 -19.49
CA ASP A 380 -6.53 20.32 -19.29
C ASP A 380 -6.12 20.44 -17.82
N ILE A 381 -7.05 20.18 -16.89
CA ILE A 381 -6.74 20.06 -15.47
C ILE A 381 -5.82 18.86 -15.21
N GLN A 382 -6.05 17.71 -15.85
CA GLN A 382 -5.20 16.53 -15.72
C GLN A 382 -3.75 16.83 -16.14
N LYS A 383 -3.56 17.50 -17.28
CA LYS A 383 -2.22 17.93 -17.74
C LYS A 383 -1.54 18.86 -16.75
N GLN A 384 -2.26 19.83 -16.17
CA GLN A 384 -1.71 20.73 -15.16
C GLN A 384 -1.36 19.99 -13.87
N CYS A 385 -2.19 19.03 -13.44
CA CYS A 385 -1.93 18.17 -12.28
C CYS A 385 -0.66 17.33 -12.52
N ARG A 386 -0.57 16.67 -13.67
CA ARG A 386 0.60 15.90 -14.12
C ARG A 386 1.88 16.75 -14.11
N PHE A 387 1.82 17.96 -14.68
CA PHE A 387 2.94 18.89 -14.65
C PHE A 387 3.42 19.18 -13.23
N ARG A 388 2.50 19.40 -12.27
CA ARG A 388 2.89 19.55 -10.86
C ARG A 388 3.53 18.28 -10.30
N ILE A 389 2.92 17.11 -10.53
CA ILE A 389 3.40 15.81 -10.01
C ILE A 389 4.82 15.50 -10.50
N ASP A 390 5.10 15.78 -11.77
CA ASP A 390 6.41 15.52 -12.38
C ASP A 390 7.50 16.42 -11.79
N ASN A 391 7.11 17.57 -11.22
CA ASN A 391 8.01 18.51 -10.57
C ASN A 391 8.09 18.38 -9.04
N LEU A 392 7.34 17.46 -8.41
CA LEU A 392 7.53 17.12 -6.99
C LEU A 392 8.95 16.58 -6.75
N THR A 393 9.54 16.79 -5.56
CA THR A 393 10.89 16.34 -5.19
C THR A 393 11.02 14.82 -5.15
N LYS A 394 11.06 14.21 -6.33
CA LYS A 394 11.15 12.78 -6.59
C LYS A 394 11.58 12.55 -8.05
N PRO A 395 12.11 11.37 -8.39
CA PRO A 395 12.19 10.98 -9.80
C PRO A 395 10.80 10.92 -10.44
N ILE A 396 10.72 11.26 -11.73
CA ILE A 396 9.48 11.12 -12.51
C ILE A 396 9.02 9.64 -12.48
N TYR A 397 7.71 9.42 -12.33
CA TYR A 397 7.03 8.12 -12.24
C TYR A 397 7.41 7.24 -11.04
N SER A 398 8.22 7.73 -10.09
CA SER A 398 8.70 6.89 -8.99
C SER A 398 7.62 6.53 -7.96
N LEU A 399 6.54 7.31 -7.90
CA LEU A 399 5.36 7.03 -7.06
C LEU A 399 4.27 6.25 -7.80
N GLY A 400 4.56 5.77 -9.02
CA GLY A 400 3.73 4.81 -9.75
C GLY A 400 2.24 5.16 -9.73
N ARG A 401 1.41 4.21 -9.28
CA ARG A 401 -0.05 4.32 -9.30
C ARG A 401 -0.62 5.46 -8.43
N LEU A 402 0.10 5.97 -7.43
CA LEU A 402 -0.38 7.13 -6.67
C LEU A 402 -0.47 8.39 -7.54
N GLU A 403 0.46 8.53 -8.47
CA GLU A 403 0.47 9.65 -9.41
C GLU A 403 -0.73 9.56 -10.36
N GLU A 404 -1.01 8.36 -10.86
CA GLU A 404 -2.16 8.08 -11.73
C GLU A 404 -3.49 8.37 -11.03
N ILE A 405 -3.63 7.95 -9.76
CA ILE A 405 -4.83 8.24 -8.95
C ILE A 405 -5.02 9.75 -8.78
N ALA A 406 -3.95 10.51 -8.46
CA ALA A 406 -4.04 11.96 -8.25
C ALA A 406 -4.47 12.69 -9.53
N GLU A 407 -3.86 12.34 -10.66
CA GLU A 407 -4.23 12.87 -11.97
C GLU A 407 -5.68 12.49 -12.31
N HIS A 408 -6.09 11.24 -12.08
CA HIS A 408 -7.44 10.79 -12.37
C HIS A 408 -8.48 11.55 -11.55
N ILE A 409 -8.30 11.64 -10.23
CA ILE A 409 -9.18 12.40 -9.34
C ILE A 409 -9.20 13.88 -9.73
N SER A 410 -8.06 14.46 -10.12
CA SER A 410 -7.98 15.87 -10.55
C SER A 410 -8.94 16.18 -11.71
N GLY A 411 -9.03 15.27 -12.69
CA GLY A 411 -9.93 15.40 -13.84
C GLY A 411 -11.40 15.23 -13.48
N ILE A 412 -11.70 14.37 -12.48
CA ILE A 412 -13.04 14.15 -11.96
C ILE A 412 -13.54 15.39 -11.19
N VAL A 413 -12.75 15.87 -10.23
CA VAL A 413 -13.14 16.98 -9.34
C VAL A 413 -12.82 18.36 -9.90
N LYS A 414 -12.16 18.40 -11.07
CA LYS A 414 -11.74 19.62 -11.80
C LYS A 414 -10.88 20.55 -10.95
N LYS A 415 -9.89 19.98 -10.25
CA LYS A 415 -8.91 20.73 -9.46
C LYS A 415 -7.51 20.22 -9.76
N VAL A 416 -6.59 21.12 -10.10
CA VAL A 416 -5.17 20.79 -10.37
C VAL A 416 -4.49 20.12 -9.17
N LYS A 417 -4.83 20.57 -7.95
CA LYS A 417 -4.26 20.06 -6.69
C LYS A 417 -5.40 19.56 -5.79
N PRO A 418 -5.98 18.38 -6.06
CA PRO A 418 -6.99 17.81 -5.18
C PRO A 418 -6.33 17.38 -3.86
N THR A 419 -6.92 17.73 -2.72
CA THR A 419 -6.36 17.44 -1.39
C THR A 419 -7.28 16.64 -0.48
N SER A 420 -8.54 16.45 -0.89
CA SER A 420 -9.56 15.69 -0.14
C SER A 420 -10.74 15.38 -1.05
N VAL A 421 -11.45 14.29 -0.74
CA VAL A 421 -12.69 13.87 -1.39
C VAL A 421 -13.71 13.40 -0.36
N ARG A 422 -15.00 13.57 -0.63
CA ARG A 422 -16.07 12.98 0.20
C ARG A 422 -16.35 11.57 -0.30
N LYS A 423 -16.35 10.64 0.66
CA LYS A 423 -16.43 9.20 0.41
C LYS A 423 -17.69 8.63 0.99
N LYS A 424 -18.32 7.70 0.27
CA LYS A 424 -19.48 6.96 0.74
C LYS A 424 -19.40 5.50 0.33
N ILE A 425 -19.89 4.60 1.17
CA ILE A 425 -20.01 3.18 0.88
C ILE A 425 -21.50 2.81 0.91
N ILE A 426 -21.96 2.17 -0.16
CA ILE A 426 -23.29 1.57 -0.21
C ILE A 426 -23.12 0.07 -0.15
N VAL A 427 -23.74 -0.53 0.85
CA VAL A 427 -23.73 -1.99 1.02
C VAL A 427 -25.11 -2.54 0.67
N LEU A 428 -25.18 -3.35 -0.37
CA LEU A 428 -26.38 -4.08 -0.74
C LEU A 428 -26.54 -5.32 0.15
N THR A 429 -27.77 -5.56 0.58
CA THR A 429 -28.18 -6.75 1.31
C THR A 429 -29.57 -7.18 0.80
N SER A 430 -30.02 -8.36 1.19
CA SER A 430 -31.41 -8.77 0.99
C SER A 430 -32.34 -7.88 1.84
N GLU A 431 -33.65 -7.86 1.56
CA GLU A 431 -34.61 -7.19 2.45
C GLU A 431 -34.60 -7.78 3.87
N LYS A 432 -34.09 -9.01 4.02
CA LYS A 432 -34.04 -9.79 5.25
C LYS A 432 -32.71 -9.63 5.98
N SER A 433 -32.31 -8.38 6.24
CA SER A 433 -31.34 -7.95 7.27
C SER A 433 -29.91 -8.52 7.27
N CYS A 434 -28.96 -7.73 7.79
CA CYS A 434 -27.55 -8.09 7.91
C CYS A 434 -27.20 -8.60 9.32
N SER A 435 -26.19 -9.48 9.44
CA SER A 435 -25.66 -9.94 10.74
C SER A 435 -24.96 -8.80 11.48
N ILE A 436 -24.99 -8.81 12.82
CA ILE A 436 -24.32 -7.80 13.64
C ILE A 436 -22.79 -7.79 13.43
N VAL A 437 -22.19 -8.96 13.17
CA VAL A 437 -20.76 -9.10 12.87
C VAL A 437 -20.43 -8.36 11.58
N GLN A 438 -21.19 -8.61 10.51
CA GLN A 438 -20.98 -7.96 9.22
C GLN A 438 -21.19 -6.45 9.30
N HIS A 439 -22.22 -6.00 10.02
CA HIS A 439 -22.43 -4.56 10.21
C HIS A 439 -21.27 -3.89 10.94
N ARG A 440 -20.76 -4.49 12.03
CA ARG A 440 -19.61 -3.96 12.76
C ARG A 440 -18.34 -3.96 11.92
N LEU A 441 -18.12 -5.00 11.10
CA LEU A 441 -17.04 -5.01 10.11
C LEU A 441 -17.18 -3.84 9.14
N THR A 442 -18.32 -3.71 8.44
CA THR A 442 -18.58 -2.59 7.52
C THR A 442 -18.35 -1.24 8.19
N GLN A 443 -18.87 -1.05 9.40
CA GLN A 443 -18.69 0.17 10.17
C GLN A 443 -17.22 0.47 10.45
N SER A 444 -16.45 -0.55 10.86
CA SER A 444 -15.03 -0.44 11.15
C SER A 444 -14.24 -0.02 9.92
N PHE A 445 -14.46 -0.68 8.78
CA PHE A 445 -13.78 -0.36 7.52
C PHE A 445 -14.18 1.03 6.99
N ALA A 446 -15.46 1.38 7.06
CA ALA A 446 -15.93 2.72 6.68
C ALA A 446 -15.31 3.82 7.56
N HIS A 447 -15.23 3.58 8.87
CA HIS A 447 -14.55 4.50 9.80
C HIS A 447 -13.07 4.64 9.47
N HIS A 448 -12.36 3.53 9.27
CA HIS A 448 -10.96 3.51 8.86
C HIS A 448 -10.72 4.36 7.60
N ALA A 449 -11.62 4.25 6.61
CA ALA A 449 -11.59 5.00 5.36
C ALA A 449 -12.13 6.43 5.46
N ASN A 450 -12.57 6.92 6.63
CA ASN A 450 -13.27 8.20 6.78
C ASN A 450 -14.41 8.36 5.76
N ALA A 451 -15.25 7.34 5.63
CA ALA A 451 -16.35 7.27 4.67
C ALA A 451 -17.70 7.14 5.40
N ASP A 452 -18.72 7.83 4.87
CA ASP A 452 -20.10 7.54 5.26
C ASP A 452 -20.48 6.15 4.74
N TYR A 453 -21.35 5.43 5.44
CA TYR A 453 -21.87 4.16 4.94
C TYR A 453 -23.35 4.00 5.27
N HIS A 454 -24.06 3.21 4.45
CA HIS A 454 -25.37 2.70 4.82
C HIS A 454 -25.70 1.40 4.08
N PHE A 455 -26.59 0.61 4.66
CA PHE A 455 -27.13 -0.59 4.06
C PHE A 455 -28.41 -0.28 3.26
N THR A 456 -28.53 -0.84 2.06
CA THR A 456 -29.69 -0.71 1.19
C THR A 456 -30.10 -2.08 0.63
N ALA A 457 -31.33 -2.18 0.16
CA ALA A 457 -31.79 -3.34 -0.62
C ALA A 457 -32.55 -2.87 -1.87
N ILE A 458 -32.82 -3.80 -2.78
CA ILE A 458 -33.71 -3.57 -3.92
C ILE A 458 -35.15 -3.50 -3.37
N PRO A 459 -36.00 -2.54 -3.81
CA PRO A 459 -37.37 -2.42 -3.33
C PRO A 459 -38.32 -3.50 -3.89
N GLN A 460 -38.08 -4.78 -3.56
CA GLN A 460 -38.77 -5.96 -4.12
C GLN A 460 -40.28 -5.91 -3.93
N SER A 461 -40.73 -5.45 -2.75
CA SER A 461 -42.15 -5.34 -2.38
C SER A 461 -42.98 -4.40 -3.29
N ASN A 462 -42.34 -3.48 -4.01
CA ASN A 462 -42.99 -2.48 -4.86
C ASN A 462 -42.77 -2.70 -6.37
N LEU A 463 -42.08 -3.76 -6.77
CA LEU A 463 -41.80 -4.02 -8.20
C LEU A 463 -42.99 -4.71 -8.87
N THR A 464 -43.62 -4.04 -9.84
CA THR A 464 -44.64 -4.65 -10.73
C THR A 464 -44.01 -5.57 -11.78
N GLU A 465 -42.74 -5.36 -12.11
CA GLU A 465 -41.98 -6.13 -13.10
C GLU A 465 -40.66 -6.62 -12.48
N LYS A 466 -40.39 -7.93 -12.51
CA LYS A 466 -39.19 -8.51 -11.88
C LYS A 466 -38.07 -8.77 -12.90
N THR A 467 -37.87 -7.92 -13.91
CA THR A 467 -36.81 -8.14 -14.93
C THR A 467 -35.48 -7.52 -14.53
N LEU A 468 -34.36 -8.07 -15.03
CA LEU A 468 -33.02 -7.48 -14.80
C LEU A 468 -32.90 -6.07 -15.37
N SER A 469 -33.59 -5.78 -16.47
CA SER A 469 -33.67 -4.43 -17.02
C SER A 469 -34.34 -3.45 -16.06
N PHE A 470 -35.37 -3.89 -15.33
CA PHE A 470 -36.03 -3.06 -14.34
C PHE A 470 -35.11 -2.79 -13.14
N SER A 471 -34.45 -3.82 -12.59
CA SER A 471 -33.48 -3.65 -11.50
C SER A 471 -32.33 -2.72 -11.89
N LEU A 472 -31.83 -2.82 -13.13
CA LEU A 472 -30.84 -1.89 -13.67
C LEU A 472 -31.34 -0.44 -13.65
N LEU A 473 -32.58 -0.19 -14.11
CA LEU A 473 -33.16 1.16 -14.12
C LEU A 473 -33.37 1.72 -12.72
N GLN A 474 -33.78 0.89 -11.76
CA GLN A 474 -33.87 1.27 -10.35
C GLN A 474 -32.50 1.68 -9.80
N GLY A 475 -31.45 0.92 -10.14
CA GLY A 475 -30.07 1.25 -9.78
C GLY A 475 -29.62 2.58 -10.37
N ILE A 476 -29.90 2.84 -11.66
CA ILE A 476 -29.57 4.11 -12.32
C ILE A 476 -30.25 5.28 -11.63
N SER A 477 -31.55 5.15 -11.33
CA SER A 477 -32.28 6.17 -10.58
C SER A 477 -31.62 6.44 -9.23
N TYR A 478 -31.34 5.38 -8.47
CA TYR A 478 -30.69 5.47 -7.17
C TYR A 478 -29.34 6.19 -7.25
N GLY A 479 -28.44 5.71 -8.11
CA GLY A 479 -27.10 6.30 -8.30
C GLY A 479 -27.15 7.76 -8.70
N SER A 480 -28.11 8.13 -9.57
CA SER A 480 -28.27 9.53 -10.03
C SER A 480 -28.75 10.50 -8.93
N LYS A 481 -29.32 9.98 -7.84
CA LYS A 481 -29.76 10.76 -6.67
C LYS A 481 -28.65 10.95 -5.64
N ILE A 482 -27.53 10.22 -5.76
CA ILE A 482 -26.35 10.41 -4.91
C ILE A 482 -25.73 11.77 -5.25
N LYS A 483 -25.60 12.61 -4.22
CA LYS A 483 -25.02 13.95 -4.29
C LYS A 483 -24.02 14.14 -3.16
N ASN A 484 -23.18 15.17 -3.27
CA ASN A 484 -22.17 15.53 -2.26
C ASN A 484 -21.17 14.40 -1.95
N VAL A 485 -20.86 13.55 -2.94
CA VAL A 485 -19.88 12.47 -2.85
C VAL A 485 -19.04 12.53 -4.12
N GLU A 486 -17.72 12.38 -4.01
CA GLU A 486 -16.81 12.26 -5.14
C GLU A 486 -16.37 10.80 -5.38
N VAL A 487 -16.34 9.99 -4.31
CA VAL A 487 -15.92 8.59 -4.35
C VAL A 487 -16.95 7.69 -3.68
N LEU A 488 -17.43 6.69 -4.41
CA LEU A 488 -18.45 5.75 -3.97
C LEU A 488 -17.90 4.31 -3.97
N GLY A 489 -17.89 3.64 -2.82
CA GLY A 489 -17.73 2.19 -2.74
C GLY A 489 -19.08 1.50 -2.93
N ILE A 490 -19.13 0.48 -3.78
CA ILE A 490 -20.29 -0.41 -3.89
C ILE A 490 -19.87 -1.80 -3.42
N ALA A 491 -20.58 -2.30 -2.41
CA ALA A 491 -20.35 -3.60 -1.83
C ALA A 491 -21.67 -4.37 -1.68
N CYS A 492 -21.57 -5.66 -1.40
CA CYS A 492 -22.70 -6.47 -0.98
C CYS A 492 -22.34 -7.34 0.22
N CYS A 493 -23.36 -7.89 0.87
CA CYS A 493 -23.22 -8.94 1.87
C CYS A 493 -23.81 -10.25 1.34
N GLU A 494 -23.53 -11.34 2.04
CA GLU A 494 -24.25 -12.60 1.84
C GLU A 494 -25.77 -12.39 1.98
N THR A 495 -26.54 -13.20 1.28
CA THR A 495 -28.00 -13.05 1.20
C THR A 495 -28.69 -13.42 2.50
N HIS A 496 -28.06 -14.29 3.29
CA HIS A 496 -28.53 -14.72 4.60
C HIS A 496 -27.44 -14.56 5.69
N PRO A 497 -27.77 -14.06 6.90
CA PRO A 497 -26.82 -13.82 8.00
C PRO A 497 -25.96 -15.00 8.46
N LYS A 498 -26.41 -16.24 8.18
CA LYS A 498 -25.71 -17.49 8.55
C LYS A 498 -24.92 -18.11 7.40
N GLU A 499 -24.93 -17.51 6.21
CA GLU A 499 -24.16 -18.00 5.07
C GLU A 499 -22.66 -17.84 5.31
N ILE A 500 -21.90 -18.76 4.74
CA ILE A 500 -20.45 -18.73 4.73
C ILE A 500 -20.02 -17.57 3.81
N CYS A 501 -19.18 -16.67 4.31
CA CYS A 501 -18.63 -15.57 3.50
C CYS A 501 -17.94 -16.10 2.24
N GLY A 502 -18.28 -15.53 1.08
CA GLY A 502 -17.83 -15.94 -0.25
C GLY A 502 -18.83 -16.82 -1.02
N THR A 503 -19.93 -17.26 -0.40
CA THR A 503 -20.94 -18.12 -1.06
C THR A 503 -21.60 -17.40 -2.23
N PHE A 504 -22.06 -16.18 -1.99
CA PHE A 504 -22.67 -15.35 -3.04
C PHE A 504 -21.68 -15.06 -4.19
N SER A 505 -20.42 -14.76 -3.84
CA SER A 505 -19.35 -14.54 -4.83
C SER A 505 -19.15 -15.74 -5.75
N LEU A 506 -19.07 -16.96 -5.18
CA LEU A 506 -18.89 -18.19 -5.95
C LEU A 506 -20.06 -18.46 -6.89
N ASN A 507 -21.30 -18.27 -6.40
CA ASN A 507 -22.51 -18.48 -7.19
C ASN A 507 -22.56 -17.53 -8.39
N ILE A 508 -22.32 -16.23 -8.16
CA ILE A 508 -22.30 -15.21 -9.21
C ILE A 508 -21.19 -15.50 -10.23
N GLN A 509 -19.99 -15.88 -9.78
CA GLN A 509 -18.88 -16.21 -10.67
C GLN A 509 -19.23 -17.38 -11.60
N GLN A 510 -19.82 -18.47 -11.07
CA GLN A 510 -20.21 -19.63 -11.86
C GLN A 510 -21.27 -19.29 -12.91
N GLN A 511 -22.25 -18.45 -12.55
CA GLN A 511 -23.32 -18.04 -13.45
C GLN A 511 -22.86 -17.05 -14.53
N LEU A 512 -22.03 -16.06 -14.16
CA LEU A 512 -21.77 -14.88 -15.00
C LEU A 512 -20.37 -14.80 -15.60
N CYS A 513 -19.43 -15.65 -15.17
CA CYS A 513 -18.08 -15.67 -15.70
C CYS A 513 -17.76 -16.96 -16.47
N LEU A 514 -16.81 -16.83 -17.41
CA LEU A 514 -16.06 -17.94 -17.99
C LEU A 514 -14.93 -18.36 -17.03
N PRO A 515 -14.33 -19.56 -17.20
CA PRO A 515 -13.25 -20.03 -16.33
C PRO A 515 -12.02 -19.11 -16.27
N ASN A 516 -11.80 -18.30 -17.30
CA ASN A 516 -10.72 -17.31 -17.36
C ASN A 516 -11.06 -15.98 -16.65
N GLY A 517 -12.26 -15.85 -16.05
CA GLY A 517 -12.72 -14.65 -15.35
C GLY A 517 -13.41 -13.60 -16.25
N ASP A 518 -13.50 -13.84 -17.56
CA ASP A 518 -14.23 -12.96 -18.47
C ASP A 518 -15.74 -13.08 -18.26
N LEU A 519 -16.49 -12.03 -18.62
CA LEU A 519 -17.94 -12.06 -18.57
C LEU A 519 -18.50 -13.05 -19.61
N ARG A 520 -19.40 -13.93 -19.17
CA ARG A 520 -20.04 -14.95 -20.01
C ARG A 520 -21.03 -14.37 -21.02
N TYR A 521 -21.65 -13.24 -20.68
CA TYR A 521 -22.73 -12.66 -21.46
C TYR A 521 -22.42 -11.22 -21.88
N GLY A 522 -22.71 -10.87 -23.13
CA GLY A 522 -22.77 -9.47 -23.56
C GLY A 522 -24.06 -8.77 -23.11
N LYS A 523 -24.22 -7.49 -23.48
CA LYS A 523 -25.34 -6.62 -23.08
C LYS A 523 -26.74 -7.26 -23.19
N ARG A 524 -27.11 -7.78 -24.36
CA ARG A 524 -28.44 -8.37 -24.58
C ARG A 524 -28.60 -9.69 -23.82
N GLY A 525 -27.56 -10.53 -23.84
CA GLY A 525 -27.56 -11.83 -23.18
C GLY A 525 -27.78 -11.72 -21.67
N PHE A 526 -27.03 -10.82 -21.01
CA PHE A 526 -27.18 -10.59 -19.57
C PHE A 526 -28.59 -10.13 -19.20
N LEU A 527 -29.12 -9.11 -19.89
CA LEU A 527 -30.44 -8.56 -19.57
C LEU A 527 -31.61 -9.49 -19.92
N SER A 528 -31.39 -10.53 -20.72
CA SER A 528 -32.38 -11.55 -21.05
C SER A 528 -32.38 -12.77 -20.13
N LEU A 529 -31.44 -12.85 -19.18
CA LEU A 529 -31.40 -13.96 -18.23
C LEU A 529 -32.67 -13.99 -17.36
N THR A 530 -33.09 -15.19 -16.97
CA THR A 530 -34.18 -15.37 -16.01
C THR A 530 -33.80 -14.67 -14.70
N PRO A 531 -34.62 -13.72 -14.22
CA PRO A 531 -34.23 -12.87 -13.11
C PRO A 531 -34.33 -13.60 -11.77
N THR A 532 -33.18 -13.90 -11.17
CA THR A 532 -33.05 -14.34 -9.77
C THR A 532 -32.76 -13.15 -8.85
N GLU A 533 -32.91 -13.31 -7.53
CA GLU A 533 -32.58 -12.25 -6.56
C GLU A 533 -31.12 -11.79 -6.70
N ASP A 534 -30.20 -12.76 -6.78
CA ASP A 534 -28.77 -12.58 -7.03
C ASP A 534 -28.49 -11.76 -8.29
N LEU A 535 -29.06 -12.16 -9.44
CA LEU A 535 -28.84 -11.46 -10.71
C LEU A 535 -29.45 -10.06 -10.72
N GLN A 536 -30.58 -9.87 -10.01
CA GLN A 536 -31.17 -8.55 -9.83
C GLN A 536 -30.27 -7.62 -9.02
N GLN A 537 -29.55 -8.13 -8.00
CA GLN A 537 -28.54 -7.35 -7.26
C GLN A 537 -27.39 -6.91 -8.16
N ILE A 538 -26.87 -7.80 -9.02
CA ILE A 538 -25.85 -7.44 -10.01
C ILE A 538 -26.34 -6.32 -10.92
N ALA A 539 -27.54 -6.45 -11.48
CA ALA A 539 -28.13 -5.44 -12.35
C ALA A 539 -28.33 -4.10 -11.62
N PHE A 540 -28.79 -4.12 -10.37
CA PHE A 540 -28.99 -2.93 -9.56
C PHE A 540 -27.66 -2.22 -9.24
N MET A 541 -26.62 -2.95 -8.81
CA MET A 541 -25.28 -2.38 -8.59
C MET A 541 -24.69 -1.78 -9.86
N ALA A 542 -24.81 -2.49 -10.98
CA ALA A 542 -24.38 -1.96 -12.28
C ALA A 542 -25.11 -0.65 -12.62
N GLY A 543 -26.40 -0.58 -12.28
CA GLY A 543 -27.20 0.63 -12.44
C GLY A 543 -26.72 1.78 -11.54
N ILE A 544 -26.42 1.51 -10.27
CA ILE A 544 -25.91 2.52 -9.33
C ILE A 544 -24.64 3.15 -9.91
N ALA A 545 -23.68 2.35 -10.37
CA ALA A 545 -22.43 2.85 -10.96
C ALA A 545 -22.67 3.76 -12.17
N ILE A 546 -23.59 3.37 -13.06
CA ILE A 546 -23.96 4.18 -14.23
C ILE A 546 -24.61 5.51 -13.80
N GLY A 547 -25.52 5.46 -12.82
CA GLY A 547 -26.16 6.65 -12.26
C GLY A 547 -25.16 7.58 -11.58
N ALA A 548 -24.24 7.03 -10.80
CA ALA A 548 -23.19 7.77 -10.09
C ALA A 548 -22.22 8.45 -11.07
N ALA A 549 -21.78 7.75 -12.11
CA ALA A 549 -20.92 8.30 -13.16
C ALA A 549 -21.57 9.50 -13.88
N SER A 550 -22.89 9.53 -14.03
CA SER A 550 -23.60 10.70 -14.62
C SER A 550 -23.50 11.97 -13.76
N ASN A 551 -23.13 11.84 -12.48
CA ASN A 551 -22.84 12.94 -11.57
C ASN A 551 -21.34 13.19 -11.37
N GLY A 552 -20.47 12.52 -12.15
CA GLY A 552 -19.01 12.62 -12.01
C GLY A 552 -18.46 11.95 -10.75
N ILE A 553 -19.07 10.85 -10.29
CA ILE A 553 -18.66 10.13 -9.07
C ILE A 553 -17.82 8.91 -9.45
N LEU A 554 -16.61 8.81 -8.90
CA LEU A 554 -15.75 7.63 -9.04
C LEU A 554 -16.33 6.47 -8.23
N THR A 555 -16.51 5.30 -8.85
CA THR A 555 -17.04 4.10 -8.21
C THR A 555 -15.96 3.04 -8.02
N LEU A 556 -15.80 2.55 -6.79
CA LEU A 556 -14.86 1.50 -6.42
C LEU A 556 -15.60 0.18 -6.24
N SER A 557 -15.02 -0.92 -6.76
CA SER A 557 -15.44 -2.26 -6.39
C SER A 557 -14.91 -2.65 -5.00
N ASP A 558 -15.67 -3.50 -4.32
CA ASP A 558 -15.31 -4.10 -3.04
C ASP A 558 -14.83 -5.54 -3.27
N ASP A 559 -15.76 -6.45 -3.53
CA ASP A 559 -15.52 -7.88 -3.74
C ASP A 559 -15.61 -8.31 -5.22
N LEU A 560 -15.54 -9.62 -5.46
CA LEU A 560 -15.73 -10.20 -6.79
C LEU A 560 -17.12 -9.88 -7.37
N VAL A 561 -18.15 -9.86 -6.53
CA VAL A 561 -19.54 -9.59 -6.95
C VAL A 561 -19.68 -8.16 -7.49
N SER A 562 -19.27 -7.16 -6.72
CA SER A 562 -19.27 -5.77 -7.15
C SER A 562 -18.36 -5.55 -8.35
N THR A 563 -17.20 -6.23 -8.42
CA THR A 563 -16.33 -6.22 -9.61
C THR A 563 -17.06 -6.71 -10.86
N ILE A 564 -17.78 -7.85 -10.78
CA ILE A 564 -18.58 -8.37 -11.89
C ILE A 564 -19.70 -7.38 -12.26
N ALA A 565 -20.37 -6.77 -11.28
CA ALA A 565 -21.39 -5.77 -11.52
C ALA A 565 -20.84 -4.53 -12.25
N LEU A 566 -19.67 -4.02 -11.85
CA LEU A 566 -19.02 -2.89 -12.51
C LEU A 566 -18.54 -3.25 -13.93
N LYS A 567 -18.03 -4.47 -14.16
CA LYS A 567 -17.73 -4.95 -15.52
C LYS A 567 -18.99 -5.00 -16.40
N TYR A 568 -20.13 -5.45 -15.86
CA TYR A 568 -21.39 -5.38 -16.60
C TYR A 568 -21.86 -3.94 -16.82
N ALA A 569 -21.68 -3.05 -15.85
CA ALA A 569 -21.96 -1.62 -16.02
C ALA A 569 -21.18 -1.05 -17.21
N LEU A 570 -19.90 -1.42 -17.33
CA LEU A 570 -19.03 -1.03 -18.44
C LEU A 570 -19.52 -1.58 -19.79
N VAL A 571 -19.93 -2.86 -19.84
CA VAL A 571 -20.55 -3.45 -21.05
C VAL A 571 -21.85 -2.74 -21.43
N LEU A 572 -22.64 -2.30 -20.44
CA LEU A 572 -23.93 -1.67 -20.65
C LEU A 572 -23.80 -0.19 -21.09
N ALA A 573 -22.81 0.52 -20.55
CA ALA A 573 -22.51 1.93 -20.77
C ALA A 573 -20.99 2.20 -20.77
N PRO A 574 -20.28 1.99 -21.90
CA PRO A 574 -18.82 2.11 -21.97
C PRO A 574 -18.24 3.46 -21.54
N ALA A 575 -19.03 4.53 -21.64
CA ALA A 575 -18.63 5.88 -21.25
C ALA A 575 -18.33 6.04 -19.75
N ILE A 576 -18.73 5.09 -18.90
CA ILE A 576 -18.43 5.14 -17.45
C ILE A 576 -16.99 4.73 -17.13
N ASN A 577 -16.20 4.21 -18.09
CA ASN A 577 -14.85 3.69 -17.81
C ASN A 577 -13.97 4.62 -16.96
N PRO A 578 -13.95 5.96 -17.19
CA PRO A 578 -13.17 6.89 -16.37
C PRO A 578 -13.75 7.12 -14.95
N TYR A 579 -14.83 6.45 -14.57
CA TYR A 579 -15.45 6.54 -13.25
C TYR A 579 -15.47 5.20 -12.55
N LEU A 580 -14.66 4.23 -12.99
CA LEU A 580 -14.50 2.94 -12.33
C LEU A 580 -13.07 2.80 -11.83
N MET A 581 -12.92 2.27 -10.61
CA MET A 581 -11.65 1.85 -10.04
C MET A 581 -11.82 0.45 -9.46
N PHE A 582 -11.14 -0.53 -10.03
CA PHE A 582 -11.11 -1.89 -9.50
C PHE A 582 -9.97 -1.99 -8.49
N VAL A 583 -10.28 -2.12 -7.21
CA VAL A 583 -9.23 -2.06 -6.17
C VAL A 583 -8.38 -3.34 -6.17
N CYS A 584 -9.04 -4.50 -6.21
CA CYS A 584 -8.41 -5.79 -6.44
C CYS A 584 -8.78 -6.30 -7.85
N PRO A 585 -7.82 -6.86 -8.63
CA PRO A 585 -6.41 -7.06 -8.29
C PRO A 585 -5.50 -5.87 -8.65
N ASP A 586 -6.05 -4.75 -9.15
CA ASP A 586 -5.20 -3.73 -9.80
C ASP A 586 -4.23 -3.05 -8.82
N TYR A 587 -4.58 -2.87 -7.55
CA TYR A 587 -3.75 -2.14 -6.58
C TYR A 587 -3.34 -2.98 -5.37
N LEU A 588 -4.26 -3.82 -4.89
CA LEU A 588 -4.09 -4.64 -3.69
C LEU A 588 -4.22 -6.13 -4.01
N ASP A 589 -3.46 -6.95 -3.27
CA ASP A 589 -3.56 -8.41 -3.30
C ASP A 589 -3.72 -8.93 -1.86
N LEU A 590 -4.97 -9.09 -1.44
CA LEU A 590 -5.33 -9.44 -0.06
C LEU A 590 -6.19 -10.70 0.07
N ASN A 591 -6.69 -11.24 -1.06
CA ASN A 591 -7.58 -12.40 -1.08
C ASN A 591 -8.76 -12.33 -0.08
N ILE A 592 -9.29 -11.12 0.18
CA ILE A 592 -10.47 -10.92 1.02
C ILE A 592 -11.70 -11.35 0.21
N THR A 593 -12.52 -12.22 0.80
CA THR A 593 -13.82 -12.63 0.24
C THR A 593 -15.00 -12.16 1.09
N THR A 594 -14.71 -11.61 2.28
CA THR A 594 -15.72 -10.93 3.10
C THR A 594 -16.12 -9.63 2.42
N GLY A 595 -17.36 -9.55 1.96
CA GLY A 595 -17.93 -8.33 1.41
C GLY A 595 -18.24 -7.27 2.47
N GLY A 596 -19.09 -6.32 2.11
CA GLY A 596 -19.57 -5.26 3.00
C GLY A 596 -18.63 -4.07 3.14
N GLY A 597 -17.81 -3.80 2.13
CA GLY A 597 -17.04 -2.56 2.01
C GLY A 597 -15.59 -2.68 2.48
N CYS A 598 -15.08 -3.89 2.69
CA CYS A 598 -13.72 -4.11 3.18
C CYS A 598 -12.64 -3.60 2.22
N ILE A 599 -12.65 -4.08 0.99
CA ILE A 599 -11.64 -3.76 -0.03
C ILE A 599 -11.84 -2.34 -0.55
N CYS A 600 -13.06 -1.89 -0.79
CA CYS A 600 -13.28 -0.53 -1.30
C CYS A 600 -12.82 0.53 -0.29
N SER A 601 -12.92 0.25 1.02
CA SER A 601 -12.38 1.11 2.08
C SER A 601 -10.86 1.22 2.01
N LEU A 602 -10.15 0.12 1.75
CA LEU A 602 -8.70 0.13 1.55
C LEU A 602 -8.33 0.89 0.26
N GLY A 603 -9.11 0.74 -0.81
CA GLY A 603 -8.96 1.55 -2.03
C GLY A 603 -9.15 3.05 -1.79
N MET A 604 -10.10 3.44 -0.94
CA MET A 604 -10.27 4.83 -0.52
C MET A 604 -9.05 5.37 0.25
N LYS A 605 -8.36 4.53 1.04
CA LYS A 605 -7.11 4.92 1.70
C LYS A 605 -5.96 5.14 0.70
N LEU A 606 -5.92 4.40 -0.41
CA LEU A 606 -4.97 4.68 -1.49
C LEU A 606 -5.24 6.03 -2.16
N ILE A 607 -6.52 6.39 -2.33
CA ILE A 607 -6.91 7.74 -2.78
C ILE A 607 -6.42 8.77 -1.77
N ASP A 608 -6.67 8.58 -0.47
CA ASP A 608 -6.19 9.51 0.56
C ASP A 608 -4.67 9.69 0.54
N ALA A 609 -3.89 8.61 0.37
CA ALA A 609 -2.42 8.68 0.25
C ALA A 609 -1.98 9.50 -0.97
N SER A 610 -2.66 9.30 -2.11
CA SER A 610 -2.42 10.05 -3.34
C SER A 610 -2.76 11.54 -3.19
N LEU A 611 -3.83 11.87 -2.47
CA LEU A 611 -4.20 13.27 -2.20
C LEU A 611 -3.28 13.91 -1.14
N GLN A 612 -2.78 13.13 -0.18
CA GLN A 612 -1.77 13.60 0.78
C GLN A 612 -0.46 13.95 0.06
N MET A 613 -0.03 13.14 -0.93
CA MET A 613 1.10 13.44 -1.81
C MET A 613 0.93 14.82 -2.45
N MET A 614 -0.25 15.08 -3.03
CA MET A 614 -0.53 16.40 -3.61
C MET A 614 -0.47 17.51 -2.58
N LYS A 615 -0.97 17.29 -1.37
CA LYS A 615 -1.05 18.28 -0.29
C LYS A 615 0.33 18.68 0.26
N ASP A 616 1.12 17.70 0.66
CA ASP A 616 2.31 17.87 1.50
C ASP A 616 3.61 17.96 0.71
N MET A 617 3.73 17.25 -0.42
CA MET A 617 4.99 17.24 -1.16
C MET A 617 5.24 18.58 -1.86
N LYS A 618 6.51 18.98 -1.81
CA LYS A 618 7.01 20.19 -2.45
C LYS A 618 7.64 19.87 -3.81
N THR A 619 7.67 20.86 -4.69
CA THR A 619 8.44 20.78 -5.93
C THR A 619 9.93 20.99 -5.69
N PHE A 620 10.77 20.62 -6.67
CA PHE A 620 12.23 20.89 -6.61
C PHE A 620 12.52 22.37 -6.33
N ALA A 621 11.82 23.29 -7.01
CA ALA A 621 11.93 24.72 -6.79
C ALA A 621 11.47 25.15 -5.38
N GLU A 622 10.36 24.62 -4.88
CA GLU A 622 9.83 24.91 -3.53
C GLU A 622 10.77 24.40 -2.41
N ALA A 623 11.58 23.37 -2.69
CA ALA A 623 12.42 22.69 -1.71
C ALA A 623 13.93 22.99 -1.82
N GLY A 624 14.40 23.56 -2.92
CA GLY A 624 15.82 23.80 -3.20
C GLY A 624 16.62 22.51 -3.40
N VAL A 625 16.04 21.53 -4.09
CA VAL A 625 16.67 20.23 -4.36
C VAL A 625 17.12 20.15 -5.82
N ALA A 626 18.28 19.53 -6.08
CA ALA A 626 18.80 19.35 -7.43
C ALA A 626 17.92 18.42 -8.28
N ILE A 627 17.74 18.77 -9.56
CA ILE A 627 16.97 18.00 -10.54
C ILE A 627 17.79 16.84 -11.14
N ALA A 628 17.10 15.90 -11.80
CA ALA A 628 17.73 14.75 -12.47
C ALA A 628 18.63 15.19 -13.64
N THR A 629 19.78 14.51 -13.80
CA THR A 629 20.70 14.72 -14.94
C THR A 629 20.67 13.58 -15.97
N ASP A 630 19.83 12.57 -15.75
CA ASP A 630 19.64 11.40 -16.61
C ASP A 630 18.22 10.86 -16.48
N GLY A 631 17.82 9.97 -17.39
CA GLY A 631 16.51 9.34 -17.38
C GLY A 631 15.37 10.31 -17.73
N PRO A 632 14.11 9.92 -17.48
CA PRO A 632 12.93 10.69 -17.89
C PRO A 632 12.85 12.09 -17.28
N GLY A 633 13.50 12.33 -16.13
CA GLY A 633 13.49 13.65 -15.48
C GLY A 633 14.32 14.71 -16.21
N ALA A 634 15.35 14.30 -16.96
CA ALA A 634 16.27 15.22 -17.61
C ALA A 634 15.54 16.08 -18.66
N GLY A 635 15.52 17.40 -18.45
CA GLY A 635 14.87 18.36 -19.36
C GLY A 635 13.35 18.48 -19.22
N ILE A 636 12.71 17.65 -18.38
CA ILE A 636 11.27 17.75 -18.06
C ILE A 636 11.06 18.46 -16.72
N GLN A 637 11.86 18.11 -15.72
CA GLN A 637 11.78 18.74 -14.39
C GLN A 637 12.42 20.14 -14.46
N VAL A 638 11.71 21.13 -13.92
CA VAL A 638 12.11 22.53 -13.98
C VAL A 638 12.47 23.05 -12.59
N ASP A 639 13.52 23.87 -12.56
CA ASP A 639 14.04 24.54 -11.36
C ASP A 639 13.39 25.93 -11.14
N LYS A 640 12.27 26.22 -11.84
CA LYS A 640 11.62 27.54 -11.88
C LYS A 640 10.13 27.48 -11.59
#